data_AF-A0A7D5TAK0-F1
#
_entry.id   AF-A0A7D5TAK0-F1
#
_cell.length_a   1.000
_cell.length_b   1.000
_cell.length_c   1.000
_cell.angle_alpha   90.00
_cell.angle_beta   90.00
_cell.angle_gamma   90.00
#
_symmetry.space_group_name_H-M   'P 1'
#
loop_
_entity.id
_entity.type
_entity.pdbx_description
1 polymer ?
#
loop_
_entity_poly.entity_id
_entity_poly.type
_entity_poly.pdbx_seq_one_letter_code
_entity_poly.pdbx_strand_id
1 'polypeptide(L)'
;MATDDESLTTEREYLLVRPTTSALVPDHVGTALRALHATDDGDTPTLEMLLATAGADDGVTYCFGATNIPTEQLKRHLRRAFPQEYELNTVTTTVADLVTEGSPNDLTVESLADCPVAGIEFQATDAWSSDWQTKLRPFDSFASDDRTNWPLSTVIDALASAETPTVFQTLLEPKPDWTPLADETIYDYHRPQSSLIDRFVAEIFPEEAEWERQSTRDLPSDRRDRVESIEAVDASTSFRVNARAVAFEPSLRREPVADGGSRASHGAVNENDPIEETDRLDLTSKSASDSESYDHLPERDRKTESDTTGDPEDTLKTLKSAFSDIGTEFYRISTKRYALASDGATSLRDALATRTLRGFRLSRRMELALGLSIPFSTNTHPQFVADPTTAGSFCFVGGADLPEEATRALETRAGERTGLDLPPERALDTYRTEGLAIGVPLTGDRTRSDEPLAIPPSLQRLHMLVAGGTGSGKSIFGVTGLLPNHAATEGATIVFDPKDGQMADDYERAHYATYGTLENVYRFDAAEAVPAEPFFDVTRQQESGVARSQAVEDVADHTEELLEAIMGEEQFNRAVASPLVIEAIVKAMFDAVHGSDQFTLEDLQRRIGRFAETGHTPPVIDDGLRQELQRIADTNGDTLANIIDGAARRIANAAIDSRVAPLFNYAPDAGSTPTVEPFDWRAKLDEDCVIIVDTSKLRAEPQRALTLVILSQIWTALKHRERERRTDYATTGDPPLVNVHVEEAATVAASGIVADLLREGRSFGVGVTLSLQYPKQLRRADEAAYDEAINNIGTVISGRVADDTALAHLLSTDATPPANASNRLRGLAPGEWLATLPTPFGSEPPRPLLLESLPLPPGHPEGDSPLSPAQRATFEAARTQRAERSRRHAVSVTQSASVTAFSPSDKRESDFDPDSTDPIATEHTTLDTTLPFTRRLPAAVEFHQPSQSLTCAACGTRYGRRLSALVDAIECHGDLADVDRANVPTVDAGVTRSPAERSKHDYADAQFLFVQLVYNAHQRAYDTRWEYDIVYDGMERLRAYAGLSDEQFDELVVDGIVAIDGRHPHTLYTVTPEGRELIGAAHREGHAHGDGVGDLSESSLHVMMVETMRRGFEARFVDDTDHPAASVETYYPVEDGRLDVAVLDADGDVVITGEAERSNHDTLRAVPADYDKMAACEPDRAYWVVEGRSEGHEVIRALHNPGNGNPRVGRTYSESYALTRIAFDEPGFSNILTIGSFRNRFLDGLEW
;
A
#
# COMPACT_ATOMS: atom_id res chain seq x y z
N MET A 1 -52.33 -28.74 -30.75
CA MET A 1 -53.66 -28.13 -31.01
C MET A 1 -53.63 -26.77 -30.33
N ALA A 2 -53.90 -25.69 -31.06
CA ALA A 2 -54.08 -24.37 -30.43
C ALA A 2 -55.30 -24.44 -29.52
N THR A 3 -55.15 -24.00 -28.27
CA THR A 3 -56.28 -23.75 -27.38
C THR A 3 -57.00 -22.52 -27.92
N ASP A 4 -58.25 -22.68 -28.35
CA ASP A 4 -59.14 -21.60 -28.85
C ASP A 4 -59.44 -20.50 -27.79
N ASP A 5 -58.67 -20.43 -26.70
CA ASP A 5 -58.91 -19.62 -25.49
C ASP A 5 -57.81 -18.58 -25.24
N GLU A 6 -56.76 -18.48 -26.09
CA GLU A 6 -55.72 -17.46 -25.93
C GLU A 6 -56.06 -16.14 -26.64
N SER A 7 -56.18 -15.07 -25.87
CA SER A 7 -56.39 -13.68 -26.31
C SER A 7 -55.10 -12.85 -26.17
N LEU A 8 -55.09 -11.61 -26.69
CA LEU A 8 -54.00 -10.65 -26.45
C LEU A 8 -53.80 -10.32 -24.95
N THR A 9 -54.82 -10.56 -24.13
CA THR A 9 -54.85 -10.31 -22.68
C THR A 9 -54.51 -11.55 -21.84
N THR A 10 -54.05 -12.63 -22.48
CA THR A 10 -53.63 -13.85 -21.77
C THR A 10 -52.24 -13.63 -21.17
N GLU A 11 -52.12 -13.78 -19.84
CA GLU A 11 -50.83 -13.68 -19.15
C GLU A 11 -49.88 -14.80 -19.58
N ARG A 12 -48.65 -14.41 -19.86
CA ARG A 12 -47.58 -15.28 -20.34
C ARG A 12 -46.28 -14.92 -19.68
N GLU A 13 -45.48 -15.93 -19.45
CA GLU A 13 -44.11 -15.74 -18.99
C GLU A 13 -43.20 -15.49 -20.20
N TYR A 14 -42.47 -14.38 -20.15
CA TYR A 14 -41.54 -13.93 -21.18
C TYR A 14 -40.16 -13.68 -20.57
N LEU A 15 -39.12 -13.83 -21.38
CA LEU A 15 -37.77 -13.35 -21.10
C LEU A 15 -37.57 -12.04 -21.83
N LEU A 16 -37.57 -10.94 -21.09
CA LEU A 16 -37.21 -9.61 -21.59
C LEU A 16 -35.70 -9.55 -21.81
N VAL A 17 -35.29 -9.25 -23.03
CA VAL A 17 -33.88 -9.14 -23.43
C VAL A 17 -33.51 -7.68 -23.59
N ARG A 18 -32.56 -7.21 -22.78
CA ARG A 18 -31.89 -5.92 -23.01
C ARG A 18 -30.48 -6.16 -23.54
N PRO A 19 -30.22 -5.83 -24.82
CA PRO A 19 -28.90 -5.97 -25.40
C PRO A 19 -27.88 -5.07 -24.72
N THR A 20 -26.61 -5.46 -24.83
CA THR A 20 -25.48 -4.59 -24.51
C THR A 20 -24.63 -4.33 -25.74
N THR A 21 -23.65 -3.43 -25.61
CA THR A 21 -22.62 -3.18 -26.64
C THR A 21 -21.68 -4.38 -26.89
N SER A 22 -21.93 -5.54 -26.26
CA SER A 22 -21.22 -6.78 -26.57
C SER A 22 -21.79 -7.40 -27.85
N ALA A 23 -20.92 -7.78 -28.77
CA ALA A 23 -21.32 -8.37 -30.06
C ALA A 23 -21.89 -9.79 -29.88
N LEU A 24 -22.88 -10.14 -30.70
CA LEU A 24 -23.37 -11.51 -30.80
C LEU A 24 -22.35 -12.39 -31.54
N VAL A 25 -22.23 -13.64 -31.13
CA VAL A 25 -21.41 -14.64 -31.83
C VAL A 25 -22.35 -15.57 -32.60
N PRO A 26 -22.36 -15.56 -33.95
CA PRO A 26 -23.30 -16.35 -34.77
C PRO A 26 -23.29 -17.85 -34.45
N ASP A 27 -22.12 -18.43 -34.20
CA ASP A 27 -21.96 -19.85 -33.88
C ASP A 27 -22.67 -20.25 -32.57
N HIS A 28 -22.67 -19.35 -31.59
CA HIS A 28 -23.37 -19.53 -30.32
C HIS A 28 -24.89 -19.58 -30.53
N VAL A 29 -25.42 -18.71 -31.40
CA VAL A 29 -26.84 -18.72 -31.78
C VAL A 29 -27.22 -20.04 -32.46
N GLY A 30 -26.44 -20.48 -33.46
CA GLY A 30 -26.68 -21.75 -34.14
C GLY A 30 -26.61 -22.96 -33.20
N THR A 31 -25.70 -22.94 -32.23
CA THR A 31 -25.57 -23.99 -31.20
C THR A 31 -26.77 -24.02 -30.26
N ALA A 32 -27.25 -22.85 -29.82
CA ALA A 32 -28.44 -22.74 -28.98
C ALA A 32 -29.71 -23.26 -29.70
N LEU A 33 -29.87 -22.93 -30.98
CA LEU A 33 -31.00 -23.40 -31.79
C LEU A 33 -30.96 -24.93 -31.99
N ARG A 34 -29.80 -25.52 -32.28
CA ARG A 34 -29.67 -27.00 -32.31
C ARG A 34 -30.03 -27.64 -30.98
N ALA A 35 -29.62 -27.03 -29.86
CA ALA A 35 -29.97 -27.53 -28.54
C ALA A 35 -31.47 -27.44 -28.23
N LEU A 36 -32.16 -26.42 -28.76
CA LEU A 36 -33.62 -26.30 -28.65
C LEU A 36 -34.35 -27.38 -29.47
N HIS A 37 -33.83 -27.70 -30.67
CA HIS A 37 -34.37 -28.77 -31.53
C HIS A 37 -34.26 -30.16 -30.87
N ALA A 38 -33.21 -30.40 -30.09
CA ALA A 38 -32.93 -31.69 -29.42
C ALA A 38 -33.70 -31.95 -28.11
N THR A 39 -34.75 -31.17 -27.79
CA THR A 39 -35.49 -31.30 -26.53
C THR A 39 -36.45 -32.51 -26.59
N ASP A 40 -36.28 -33.50 -25.71
CA ASP A 40 -36.79 -34.87 -25.84
C ASP A 40 -38.18 -35.14 -25.18
N ASP A 41 -38.95 -34.09 -24.85
CA ASP A 41 -40.15 -34.18 -23.97
C ASP A 41 -41.48 -34.50 -24.69
N GLY A 42 -41.44 -35.00 -25.93
CA GLY A 42 -42.63 -35.53 -26.63
C GLY A 42 -43.57 -34.49 -27.27
N ASP A 43 -43.54 -33.23 -26.85
CA ASP A 43 -44.19 -32.10 -27.51
C ASP A 43 -43.16 -31.15 -28.12
N THR A 44 -43.37 -30.75 -29.37
CA THR A 44 -42.43 -29.89 -30.11
C THR A 44 -42.47 -28.46 -29.57
N PRO A 45 -41.35 -27.89 -29.03
CA PRO A 45 -41.37 -26.56 -28.45
C PRO A 45 -41.41 -25.49 -29.54
N THR A 46 -42.38 -24.56 -29.49
CA THR A 46 -42.39 -23.40 -30.39
C THR A 46 -41.82 -22.18 -29.67
N LEU A 47 -40.73 -21.64 -30.18
CA LEU A 47 -40.13 -20.38 -29.72
C LEU A 47 -40.90 -19.20 -30.33
N GLU A 48 -41.26 -18.24 -29.49
CA GLU A 48 -41.87 -16.97 -29.85
C GLU A 48 -40.87 -15.84 -29.57
N MET A 49 -40.62 -14.98 -30.54
CA MET A 49 -39.91 -13.73 -30.35
C MET A 49 -40.86 -12.57 -30.66
N LEU A 50 -40.94 -11.60 -29.75
CA LEU A 50 -41.74 -10.40 -29.90
C LEU A 50 -40.85 -9.15 -29.85
N LEU A 51 -41.14 -8.22 -30.76
CA LEU A 51 -40.75 -6.82 -30.66
C LEU A 51 -42.03 -5.99 -30.59
N ALA A 52 -42.17 -5.18 -29.55
CA ALA A 52 -43.39 -4.41 -29.29
C ALA A 52 -43.07 -2.96 -28.94
N THR A 53 -43.95 -2.04 -29.32
CA THR A 53 -43.88 -0.62 -28.94
C THR A 53 -45.30 -0.09 -28.72
N ALA A 54 -45.49 0.79 -27.74
CA ALA A 54 -46.73 1.51 -27.52
C ALA A 54 -46.92 2.71 -28.47
N GLY A 55 -45.88 3.06 -29.24
CA GLY A 55 -45.83 4.21 -30.16
C GLY A 55 -45.38 5.50 -29.47
N ALA A 56 -44.69 6.37 -30.23
CA ALA A 56 -44.16 7.68 -29.82
C ALA A 56 -43.34 7.70 -28.51
N ASP A 57 -42.01 7.77 -28.64
CA ASP A 57 -41.00 7.95 -27.56
C ASP A 57 -40.90 6.86 -26.47
N ASP A 58 -41.73 5.81 -26.50
CA ASP A 58 -41.78 4.74 -25.47
C ASP A 58 -40.75 3.60 -25.67
N GLY A 59 -39.94 3.66 -26.74
CA GLY A 59 -38.94 2.63 -27.06
C GLY A 59 -39.51 1.34 -27.64
N VAL A 60 -38.69 0.29 -27.69
CA VAL A 60 -39.03 -1.03 -28.22
C VAL A 60 -38.72 -2.10 -27.17
N THR A 61 -39.71 -2.92 -26.86
CA THR A 61 -39.56 -4.08 -25.97
C THR A 61 -39.19 -5.32 -26.78
N TYR A 62 -38.09 -5.98 -26.40
CA TYR A 62 -37.60 -7.22 -27.04
C TYR A 62 -37.72 -8.40 -26.09
N CYS A 63 -38.54 -9.41 -26.43
CA CYS A 63 -38.75 -10.54 -25.53
C CYS A 63 -38.92 -11.89 -26.24
N PHE A 64 -38.64 -12.96 -25.50
CA PHE A 64 -38.80 -14.34 -25.93
C PHE A 64 -39.76 -15.10 -25.04
N GLY A 65 -40.69 -15.84 -25.65
CA GLY A 65 -41.54 -16.81 -24.99
C GLY A 65 -41.40 -18.17 -25.65
N ALA A 66 -41.94 -19.22 -25.04
CA ALA A 66 -42.04 -20.50 -25.70
C ALA A 66 -43.27 -21.28 -25.25
N THR A 67 -43.71 -22.21 -26.08
CA THR A 67 -44.73 -23.21 -25.75
C THR A 67 -44.06 -24.56 -25.51
N ASN A 68 -44.65 -25.39 -24.66
CA ASN A 68 -44.17 -26.75 -24.35
C ASN A 68 -42.76 -26.84 -23.75
N ILE A 69 -42.21 -25.73 -23.22
CA ILE A 69 -40.94 -25.69 -22.49
C ILE A 69 -41.01 -24.61 -21.40
N PRO A 70 -40.56 -24.88 -20.15
CA PRO A 70 -40.54 -23.87 -19.09
C PRO A 70 -39.58 -22.73 -19.40
N THR A 71 -39.92 -21.51 -18.94
CA THR A 71 -39.13 -20.30 -19.19
C THR A 71 -37.70 -20.38 -18.66
N GLU A 72 -37.47 -21.05 -17.52
CA GLU A 72 -36.11 -21.28 -17.00
C GLU A 72 -35.27 -22.21 -17.88
N GLN A 73 -35.90 -23.17 -18.57
CA GLN A 73 -35.20 -23.99 -19.55
C GLN A 73 -34.92 -23.19 -20.82
N LEU A 74 -35.89 -22.40 -21.29
CA LEU A 74 -35.70 -21.46 -22.40
C LEU A 74 -34.54 -20.48 -22.11
N LYS A 75 -34.48 -19.91 -20.90
CA LYS A 75 -33.42 -19.01 -20.44
C LYS A 75 -32.04 -19.66 -20.55
N ARG A 76 -31.91 -20.94 -20.17
CA ARG A 76 -30.66 -21.71 -20.32
C ARG A 76 -30.25 -21.90 -21.79
N HIS A 77 -31.20 -22.11 -22.69
CA HIS A 77 -30.90 -22.19 -24.13
C HIS A 77 -30.50 -20.83 -24.69
N LEU A 78 -31.23 -19.75 -24.36
CA LEU A 78 -30.94 -18.39 -24.83
C LEU A 78 -29.64 -17.82 -24.25
N ARG A 79 -29.26 -18.16 -23.01
CA ARG A 79 -27.95 -17.81 -22.41
C ARG A 79 -26.76 -18.42 -23.15
N ARG A 80 -26.98 -19.48 -23.95
CA ARG A 80 -25.95 -19.99 -24.87
C ARG A 80 -25.86 -19.18 -26.15
N ALA A 81 -26.91 -18.48 -26.55
CA ALA A 81 -26.96 -17.65 -27.75
C ALA A 81 -26.47 -16.22 -27.49
N PHE A 82 -26.91 -15.60 -26.39
CA PHE A 82 -26.58 -14.23 -26.01
C PHE A 82 -25.30 -14.13 -25.19
N PRO A 83 -24.55 -13.01 -25.27
CA PRO A 83 -23.48 -12.70 -24.33
C PRO A 83 -23.97 -12.69 -22.88
N GLN A 84 -23.08 -13.02 -21.93
CA GLN A 84 -23.44 -13.05 -20.50
C GLN A 84 -23.88 -11.69 -19.99
N GLU A 85 -23.35 -10.63 -20.59
CA GLU A 85 -23.65 -9.23 -20.28
C GLU A 85 -25.08 -8.83 -20.62
N TYR A 86 -25.79 -9.57 -21.48
CA TYR A 86 -27.18 -9.23 -21.84
C TYR A 86 -28.09 -9.50 -20.64
N GLU A 87 -29.02 -8.59 -20.36
CA GLU A 87 -30.00 -8.81 -19.30
C GLU A 87 -31.12 -9.71 -19.87
N LEU A 88 -31.46 -10.79 -19.15
CA LEU A 88 -32.56 -11.70 -19.48
C LEU A 88 -33.46 -11.83 -18.26
N ASN A 89 -34.46 -10.96 -18.19
CA ASN A 89 -35.37 -10.84 -17.05
C ASN A 89 -36.65 -11.59 -17.32
N THR A 90 -37.04 -12.44 -16.37
CA THR A 90 -38.32 -13.14 -16.44
C THR A 90 -39.42 -12.18 -16.02
N VAL A 91 -40.42 -12.01 -16.89
CA VAL A 91 -41.60 -11.17 -16.64
C VAL A 91 -42.85 -11.96 -16.98
N THR A 92 -43.89 -11.84 -16.16
CA THR A 92 -45.24 -12.31 -16.50
C THR A 92 -46.05 -11.12 -16.96
N THR A 93 -46.47 -11.11 -18.23
CA THR A 93 -47.19 -9.99 -18.85
C THR A 93 -48.10 -10.47 -19.99
N THR A 94 -48.96 -9.61 -20.51
CA THR A 94 -49.80 -9.89 -21.68
C THR A 94 -49.25 -9.20 -22.93
N VAL A 95 -49.63 -9.68 -24.12
CA VAL A 95 -49.25 -8.99 -25.38
C VAL A 95 -49.88 -7.60 -25.46
N ALA A 96 -51.06 -7.42 -24.88
CA ALA A 96 -51.72 -6.12 -24.79
C ALA A 96 -50.92 -5.15 -23.91
N ASP A 97 -50.43 -5.58 -22.73
CA ASP A 97 -49.64 -4.73 -21.83
C ASP A 97 -48.36 -4.21 -22.51
N LEU A 98 -47.68 -5.06 -23.27
CA LEU A 98 -46.47 -4.73 -24.04
C LEU A 98 -46.65 -3.60 -25.08
N VAL A 99 -47.89 -3.24 -25.40
CA VAL A 99 -48.22 -2.14 -26.32
C VAL A 99 -49.13 -1.08 -25.70
N THR A 100 -49.39 -1.13 -24.38
CA THR A 100 -50.18 -0.11 -23.66
C THR A 100 -49.46 0.52 -22.47
N GLU A 101 -48.52 -0.18 -21.83
CA GLU A 101 -47.69 0.45 -20.79
C GLU A 101 -47.00 1.70 -21.37
N GLY A 102 -47.07 2.84 -20.67
CA GLY A 102 -46.44 4.09 -21.12
C GLY A 102 -47.19 4.90 -22.21
N SER A 103 -48.28 4.37 -22.79
CA SER A 103 -48.91 5.00 -23.96
C SER A 103 -49.51 6.39 -23.67
N PRO A 104 -49.15 7.45 -24.42
CA PRO A 104 -49.78 8.78 -24.31
C PRO A 104 -51.22 8.85 -24.85
N ASN A 105 -51.74 7.76 -25.45
CA ASN A 105 -52.96 7.74 -26.26
C ASN A 105 -54.22 7.13 -25.60
N ASP A 106 -54.25 6.95 -24.26
CA ASP A 106 -55.41 6.42 -23.50
C ASP A 106 -55.94 5.05 -24.00
N LEU A 107 -55.13 4.25 -24.71
CA LEU A 107 -55.48 2.88 -25.08
C LEU A 107 -55.40 1.97 -23.86
N THR A 108 -56.52 1.32 -23.54
CA THR A 108 -56.59 0.33 -22.45
C THR A 108 -56.48 -1.08 -23.00
N VAL A 109 -55.98 -2.01 -22.19
CA VAL A 109 -55.92 -3.46 -22.47
C VAL A 109 -57.27 -4.00 -22.97
N GLU A 110 -58.38 -3.50 -22.43
CA GLU A 110 -59.75 -3.89 -22.82
C GLU A 110 -60.15 -3.36 -24.21
N SER A 111 -59.65 -2.19 -24.62
CA SER A 111 -59.93 -1.58 -25.94
C SER A 111 -59.15 -2.20 -27.11
N LEU A 112 -58.00 -2.84 -26.84
CA LEU A 112 -57.13 -3.43 -27.87
C LEU A 112 -57.68 -4.69 -28.52
N ALA A 113 -58.47 -5.48 -27.79
CA ALA A 113 -59.05 -6.72 -28.31
C ALA A 113 -60.03 -6.47 -29.48
N ASP A 114 -60.73 -5.34 -29.47
CA ASP A 114 -61.72 -4.95 -30.50
C ASP A 114 -61.21 -3.83 -31.43
N CYS A 115 -59.97 -3.38 -31.23
CA CYS A 115 -59.37 -2.32 -32.03
C CYS A 115 -59.16 -2.76 -33.50
N PRO A 116 -59.48 -1.90 -34.49
CA PRO A 116 -59.07 -2.11 -35.87
C PRO A 116 -57.56 -2.23 -35.97
N VAL A 117 -57.11 -3.17 -36.80
CA VAL A 117 -55.68 -3.41 -37.02
C VAL A 117 -55.35 -3.44 -38.51
N ALA A 118 -54.15 -2.97 -38.84
CA ALA A 118 -53.48 -3.26 -40.10
C ALA A 118 -52.44 -4.38 -39.87
N GLY A 119 -52.11 -5.15 -40.90
CA GLY A 119 -51.18 -6.28 -40.74
C GLY A 119 -50.22 -6.46 -41.91
N ILE A 120 -49.04 -6.99 -41.62
CA ILE A 120 -48.06 -7.44 -42.63
C ILE A 120 -47.64 -8.87 -42.32
N GLU A 121 -47.60 -9.72 -43.34
CA GLU A 121 -47.17 -11.12 -43.26
C GLU A 121 -46.02 -11.35 -44.22
N PHE A 122 -44.93 -11.94 -43.73
CA PHE A 122 -43.79 -12.33 -44.55
C PHE A 122 -44.07 -13.70 -45.17
N GLN A 123 -43.83 -13.83 -46.48
CA GLN A 123 -44.17 -15.01 -47.27
C GLN A 123 -42.99 -15.44 -48.13
N ALA A 124 -42.64 -16.72 -48.07
CA ALA A 124 -41.73 -17.36 -49.01
C ALA A 124 -42.33 -17.34 -50.42
N THR A 125 -41.52 -16.96 -51.41
CA THR A 125 -41.83 -17.00 -52.84
C THR A 125 -40.83 -17.89 -53.55
N ASP A 126 -41.34 -18.98 -54.12
CA ASP A 126 -40.53 -19.97 -54.82
C ASP A 126 -40.77 -19.91 -56.33
N ALA A 127 -39.73 -20.13 -57.13
CA ALA A 127 -39.93 -20.35 -58.56
C ALA A 127 -40.40 -21.79 -58.82
N TRP A 128 -39.77 -22.77 -58.18
CA TRP A 128 -40.07 -24.20 -58.31
C TRP A 128 -40.64 -24.76 -57.01
N SER A 129 -41.43 -25.84 -57.10
CA SER A 129 -42.09 -26.45 -55.93
C SER A 129 -41.12 -26.97 -54.85
N SER A 130 -39.86 -27.16 -55.21
CA SER A 130 -38.76 -27.65 -54.36
C SER A 130 -37.84 -26.54 -53.84
N ASP A 131 -38.00 -25.28 -54.25
CA ASP A 131 -37.05 -24.21 -53.90
C ASP A 131 -37.04 -23.87 -52.40
N TRP A 132 -38.13 -24.17 -51.67
CA TRP A 132 -38.17 -24.05 -50.21
C TRP A 132 -37.11 -24.89 -49.48
N GLN A 133 -36.52 -25.89 -50.16
CA GLN A 133 -35.45 -26.73 -49.62
C GLN A 133 -34.05 -26.11 -49.80
N THR A 134 -33.93 -25.03 -50.58
CA THR A 134 -32.65 -24.35 -50.81
C THR A 134 -32.28 -23.47 -49.62
N LYS A 135 -30.98 -23.28 -49.37
CA LYS A 135 -30.49 -22.55 -48.20
C LYS A 135 -30.79 -21.06 -48.30
N LEU A 136 -31.33 -20.48 -47.23
CA LEU A 136 -31.38 -19.03 -47.03
C LEU A 136 -29.97 -18.46 -46.74
N ARG A 137 -29.79 -17.15 -46.84
CA ARG A 137 -28.51 -16.53 -46.50
C ARG A 137 -28.15 -16.78 -45.02
N PRO A 138 -26.98 -17.38 -44.71
CA PRO A 138 -26.54 -17.67 -43.34
C PRO A 138 -26.44 -16.43 -42.44
N PHE A 139 -26.74 -16.60 -41.15
CA PHE A 139 -26.74 -15.54 -40.13
C PHE A 139 -25.34 -14.94 -39.90
N ASP A 140 -24.28 -15.77 -39.97
CA ASP A 140 -22.88 -15.33 -39.84
C ASP A 140 -22.43 -14.39 -40.97
N SER A 141 -23.02 -14.49 -42.16
CA SER A 141 -22.70 -13.65 -43.31
C SER A 141 -23.13 -12.18 -43.15
N PHE A 142 -23.88 -11.87 -42.09
CA PHE A 142 -24.24 -10.50 -41.70
C PHE A 142 -23.27 -9.89 -40.68
N ALA A 143 -22.31 -10.67 -40.16
CA ALA A 143 -21.35 -10.22 -39.14
C ALA A 143 -20.04 -9.62 -39.71
N SER A 144 -20.00 -9.23 -41.01
CA SER A 144 -18.81 -8.65 -41.67
C SER A 144 -18.44 -7.24 -41.19
N ASP A 145 -17.24 -6.75 -41.56
CA ASP A 145 -16.59 -5.52 -41.04
C ASP A 145 -17.45 -4.23 -41.02
N ASP A 146 -18.46 -4.09 -41.90
CA ASP A 146 -19.46 -3.02 -41.83
C ASP A 146 -20.71 -3.51 -41.06
N ARG A 147 -20.64 -3.42 -39.73
CA ARG A 147 -21.54 -4.01 -38.71
C ARG A 147 -22.96 -3.44 -38.63
N THR A 148 -23.58 -2.99 -39.73
CA THR A 148 -24.87 -2.27 -39.71
C THR A 148 -26.04 -2.99 -40.40
N ASN A 149 -25.84 -4.19 -40.95
CA ASN A 149 -26.81 -4.84 -41.85
C ASN A 149 -27.51 -6.09 -41.28
N TRP A 150 -27.71 -6.19 -39.96
CA TRP A 150 -28.44 -7.32 -39.37
C TRP A 150 -29.93 -7.29 -39.76
N PRO A 151 -30.55 -8.40 -40.17
CA PRO A 151 -31.92 -8.35 -40.71
C PRO A 151 -33.00 -7.84 -39.74
N LEU A 152 -32.81 -8.05 -38.43
CA LEU A 152 -33.73 -7.58 -37.40
C LEU A 152 -33.53 -6.09 -37.03
N SER A 153 -32.39 -5.48 -37.37
CA SER A 153 -32.15 -4.05 -37.10
C SER A 153 -33.18 -3.18 -37.83
N THR A 154 -33.46 -3.50 -39.10
CA THR A 154 -34.50 -2.82 -39.90
C THR A 154 -35.90 -2.92 -39.28
N VAL A 155 -36.20 -4.03 -38.58
CA VAL A 155 -37.48 -4.19 -37.88
C VAL A 155 -37.53 -3.29 -36.65
N ILE A 156 -36.45 -3.25 -35.88
CA ILE A 156 -36.35 -2.43 -34.67
C ILE A 156 -36.37 -0.94 -35.02
N ASP A 157 -35.64 -0.50 -36.04
CA ASP A 157 -35.66 0.90 -36.50
C ASP A 157 -37.07 1.33 -36.95
N ALA A 158 -37.78 0.44 -37.64
CA ALA A 158 -39.16 0.71 -38.08
C ALA A 158 -40.14 0.80 -36.90
N LEU A 159 -39.94 0.01 -35.85
CA LEU A 159 -40.74 0.06 -34.63
C LEU A 159 -40.38 1.26 -33.75
N ALA A 160 -39.09 1.61 -33.65
CA ALA A 160 -38.64 2.79 -32.92
C ALA A 160 -39.23 4.09 -33.50
N SER A 161 -39.46 4.12 -34.81
CA SER A 161 -40.11 5.24 -35.51
C SER A 161 -41.63 5.10 -35.60
N ALA A 162 -42.24 4.08 -34.99
CA ALA A 162 -43.67 3.86 -35.08
C ALA A 162 -44.45 4.87 -34.21
N GLU A 163 -45.40 5.56 -34.81
CA GLU A 163 -46.31 6.46 -34.10
C GLU A 163 -47.52 5.73 -33.51
N THR A 164 -47.74 4.47 -33.91
CA THR A 164 -48.87 3.64 -33.49
C THR A 164 -48.39 2.40 -32.75
N PRO A 165 -49.15 1.91 -31.75
CA PRO A 165 -48.82 0.66 -31.07
C PRO A 165 -48.68 -0.47 -32.08
N THR A 166 -47.57 -1.18 -32.05
CA THR A 166 -47.22 -2.18 -33.08
C THR A 166 -46.51 -3.37 -32.45
N VAL A 167 -46.92 -4.58 -32.81
CA VAL A 167 -46.25 -5.84 -32.42
C VAL A 167 -45.73 -6.53 -33.66
N PHE A 168 -44.44 -6.87 -33.66
CA PHE A 168 -43.82 -7.80 -34.59
C PHE A 168 -43.56 -9.13 -33.87
N GLN A 169 -43.92 -10.24 -34.50
CA GLN A 169 -43.77 -11.59 -33.95
C GLN A 169 -43.12 -12.53 -34.95
N THR A 170 -42.15 -13.30 -34.47
CA THR A 170 -41.59 -14.46 -35.15
C THR A 170 -41.88 -15.72 -34.34
N LEU A 171 -42.34 -16.79 -35.00
CA LEU A 171 -42.50 -18.13 -34.42
C LEU A 171 -41.53 -19.11 -35.07
N LEU A 172 -40.77 -19.85 -34.27
CA LEU A 172 -39.84 -20.92 -34.68
C LEU A 172 -40.30 -22.25 -34.07
N GLU A 173 -40.78 -23.17 -34.91
CA GLU A 173 -41.14 -24.54 -34.52
C GLU A 173 -40.15 -25.53 -35.14
N PRO A 174 -39.49 -26.40 -34.36
CA PRO A 174 -38.67 -27.50 -34.88
C PRO A 174 -39.41 -28.30 -35.96
N LYS A 175 -38.79 -28.41 -37.13
CA LYS A 175 -39.30 -29.21 -38.25
C LYS A 175 -38.74 -30.64 -38.10
N PRO A 176 -39.56 -31.68 -38.32
CA PRO A 176 -39.06 -33.04 -38.40
C PRO A 176 -38.00 -33.20 -39.49
N ASP A 177 -37.05 -34.11 -39.28
CA ASP A 177 -36.01 -34.46 -40.23
C ASP A 177 -36.59 -34.72 -41.62
N TRP A 178 -36.13 -33.93 -42.59
CA TRP A 178 -36.54 -34.00 -43.99
C TRP A 178 -35.37 -34.31 -44.92
N THR A 179 -34.23 -34.78 -44.39
CA THR A 179 -33.11 -35.31 -45.20
C THR A 179 -33.57 -36.33 -46.25
N PRO A 180 -34.49 -37.28 -45.97
CA PRO A 180 -34.98 -38.20 -47.01
C PRO A 180 -35.67 -37.49 -48.19
N LEU A 181 -36.38 -36.40 -47.92
CA LEU A 181 -37.06 -35.60 -48.94
C LEU A 181 -36.07 -34.73 -49.74
N ALA A 182 -35.01 -34.25 -49.08
CA ALA A 182 -33.90 -33.55 -49.72
C ALA A 182 -33.17 -34.48 -50.71
N ASP A 183 -32.84 -35.70 -50.26
CA ASP A 183 -32.17 -36.72 -51.08
C ASP A 183 -33.02 -37.11 -52.30
N GLU A 184 -34.33 -37.28 -52.13
CA GLU A 184 -35.28 -37.53 -53.23
C GLU A 184 -35.30 -36.37 -54.24
N THR A 185 -35.34 -35.13 -53.75
CA THR A 185 -35.35 -33.92 -54.59
C THR A 185 -34.04 -33.77 -55.37
N ILE A 186 -32.90 -34.00 -54.73
CA ILE A 186 -31.58 -34.02 -55.38
C ILE A 186 -31.53 -35.12 -56.45
N TYR A 187 -31.99 -36.32 -56.11
CA TYR A 187 -32.08 -37.45 -57.04
C TYR A 187 -32.93 -37.10 -58.28
N ASP A 188 -34.07 -36.45 -58.10
CA ASP A 188 -34.93 -35.98 -59.19
C ASP A 188 -34.26 -34.94 -60.09
N TYR A 189 -33.42 -34.05 -59.53
CA TYR A 189 -32.65 -33.11 -60.35
C TYR A 189 -31.62 -33.78 -61.25
N HIS A 190 -31.06 -34.92 -60.81
CA HIS A 190 -30.15 -35.75 -61.60
C HIS A 190 -30.84 -36.57 -62.69
N ARG A 191 -32.18 -36.59 -62.72
CA ARG A 191 -32.95 -37.30 -63.74
C ARG A 191 -33.02 -36.49 -65.05
N PRO A 192 -32.75 -37.11 -66.21
CA PRO A 192 -32.89 -36.47 -67.52
C PRO A 192 -34.33 -35.99 -67.75
N GLN A 193 -34.53 -34.79 -68.31
CA GLN A 193 -35.87 -34.32 -68.70
C GLN A 193 -36.40 -35.20 -69.84
N SER A 194 -37.41 -36.02 -69.53
CA SER A 194 -38.25 -36.64 -70.55
C SER A 194 -39.28 -35.61 -71.02
N SER A 195 -39.51 -35.51 -72.32
CA SER A 195 -40.59 -34.66 -72.85
C SER A 195 -41.96 -35.16 -72.37
N LEU A 196 -43.01 -34.34 -72.44
CA LEU A 196 -44.38 -34.77 -72.09
C LEU A 196 -44.84 -36.02 -72.86
N ILE A 197 -44.26 -36.27 -74.04
CA ILE A 197 -44.51 -37.46 -74.86
C ILE A 197 -43.77 -38.68 -74.28
N ASP A 198 -42.53 -38.52 -73.80
CA ASP A 198 -41.74 -39.60 -73.18
C ASP A 198 -42.35 -40.04 -71.84
N ARG A 199 -42.94 -39.11 -71.08
CA ARG A 199 -43.64 -39.39 -69.81
C ARG A 199 -44.91 -40.23 -70.02
N PHE A 200 -45.60 -40.02 -71.15
CA PHE A 200 -46.78 -40.81 -71.56
C PHE A 200 -46.40 -42.19 -72.11
N VAL A 201 -45.25 -42.32 -72.78
CA VAL A 201 -44.71 -43.61 -73.26
C VAL A 201 -44.23 -44.49 -72.10
N ALA A 202 -43.59 -43.89 -71.08
CA ALA A 202 -43.14 -44.60 -69.87
C ALA A 202 -44.30 -45.13 -68.99
N GLU A 203 -45.48 -44.51 -69.04
CA GLU A 203 -46.68 -44.96 -68.31
C GLU A 203 -47.39 -46.13 -69.03
N ILE A 204 -47.19 -46.28 -70.34
CA ILE A 204 -47.75 -47.36 -71.18
C ILE A 204 -46.80 -48.58 -71.25
N PHE A 205 -45.49 -48.38 -71.13
CA PHE A 205 -44.48 -49.44 -71.14
C PHE A 205 -43.56 -49.35 -69.91
N PRO A 206 -43.91 -50.00 -68.78
CA PRO A 206 -43.19 -49.83 -67.50
C PRO A 206 -41.82 -50.52 -67.43
N GLU A 207 -41.44 -51.38 -68.39
CA GLU A 207 -40.28 -52.28 -68.24
C GLU A 207 -38.94 -51.80 -68.85
N GLU A 208 -38.85 -50.64 -69.49
CA GLU A 208 -37.56 -50.13 -70.00
C GLU A 208 -37.41 -48.60 -69.84
N ALA A 209 -36.97 -48.17 -68.64
CA ALA A 209 -36.39 -46.84 -68.46
C ALA A 209 -35.39 -46.84 -67.28
N GLU A 210 -34.37 -47.69 -67.33
CA GLU A 210 -33.15 -47.46 -66.55
C GLU A 210 -32.45 -46.21 -67.11
N TRP A 211 -32.39 -45.15 -66.32
CA TRP A 211 -31.67 -43.92 -66.67
C TRP A 211 -30.41 -43.84 -65.81
N GLU A 212 -29.30 -43.44 -66.42
CA GLU A 212 -28.05 -43.19 -65.70
C GLU A 212 -28.13 -41.83 -64.98
N ARG A 213 -27.83 -41.82 -63.67
CA ARG A 213 -27.75 -40.60 -62.85
C ARG A 213 -26.69 -39.67 -63.42
N GLN A 214 -27.08 -38.46 -63.83
CA GLN A 214 -26.11 -37.46 -64.30
C GLN A 214 -25.20 -37.01 -63.16
N SER A 215 -23.91 -36.76 -63.41
CA SER A 215 -23.04 -36.17 -62.40
C SER A 215 -23.44 -34.72 -62.13
N THR A 216 -23.24 -34.20 -60.91
CA THR A 216 -23.57 -32.81 -60.56
C THR A 216 -22.88 -31.79 -61.49
N ARG A 217 -21.69 -32.13 -62.02
CA ARG A 217 -20.95 -31.30 -62.97
C ARG A 217 -21.61 -31.22 -64.34
N ASP A 218 -22.39 -32.22 -64.74
CA ASP A 218 -23.04 -32.28 -66.05
C ASP A 218 -24.46 -31.68 -66.04
N LEU A 219 -24.97 -31.29 -64.86
CA LEU A 219 -26.25 -30.61 -64.73
C LEU A 219 -26.21 -29.18 -65.33
N PRO A 220 -27.34 -28.67 -65.88
CA PRO A 220 -27.50 -27.25 -66.15
C PRO A 220 -27.25 -26.40 -64.89
N SER A 221 -26.71 -25.19 -65.04
CA SER A 221 -26.34 -24.31 -63.91
C SER A 221 -27.50 -24.13 -62.92
N ASP A 222 -28.70 -23.83 -63.43
CA ASP A 222 -29.93 -23.65 -62.63
C ASP A 222 -30.30 -24.84 -61.72
N ARG A 223 -29.96 -26.07 -62.12
CA ARG A 223 -30.15 -27.29 -61.30
C ARG A 223 -28.96 -27.56 -60.40
N ARG A 224 -27.74 -27.33 -60.90
CA ARG A 224 -26.51 -27.51 -60.13
C ARG A 224 -26.50 -26.60 -58.90
N ASP A 225 -26.79 -25.33 -59.10
CA ASP A 225 -26.77 -24.31 -58.04
C ASP A 225 -27.84 -24.61 -56.97
N ARG A 226 -28.99 -25.20 -57.35
CA ARG A 226 -30.01 -25.69 -56.42
C ARG A 226 -29.57 -26.93 -55.65
N VAL A 227 -28.95 -27.91 -56.31
CA VAL A 227 -28.43 -29.12 -55.64
C VAL A 227 -27.39 -28.71 -54.60
N GLU A 228 -26.42 -27.88 -54.98
CA GLU A 228 -25.40 -27.37 -54.05
C GLU A 228 -26.03 -26.59 -52.89
N SER A 229 -27.07 -25.80 -53.16
CA SER A 229 -27.80 -25.06 -52.12
C SER A 229 -28.57 -25.97 -51.16
N ILE A 230 -29.25 -27.02 -51.65
CA ILE A 230 -29.97 -28.00 -50.80
C ILE A 230 -28.99 -28.81 -49.96
N GLU A 231 -27.87 -29.27 -50.54
CA GLU A 231 -26.83 -30.02 -49.83
C GLU A 231 -26.19 -29.22 -48.68
N ALA A 232 -26.21 -27.88 -48.76
CA ALA A 232 -25.68 -27.00 -47.72
C ALA A 232 -26.63 -26.81 -46.52
N VAL A 233 -27.89 -27.25 -46.61
CA VAL A 233 -28.90 -27.09 -45.56
C VAL A 233 -28.77 -28.19 -44.50
N ASP A 234 -28.81 -27.81 -43.23
CA ASP A 234 -29.00 -28.80 -42.15
C ASP A 234 -30.48 -29.22 -42.06
N ALA A 235 -30.84 -30.18 -42.91
CA ALA A 235 -32.21 -30.71 -43.03
C ALA A 235 -32.68 -31.50 -41.79
N SER A 236 -31.75 -31.94 -40.94
CA SER A 236 -32.04 -32.74 -39.75
C SER A 236 -32.53 -31.90 -38.56
N THR A 237 -32.07 -30.65 -38.46
CA THR A 237 -32.37 -29.74 -37.35
C THR A 237 -33.02 -28.43 -37.77
N SER A 238 -33.76 -28.44 -38.88
CA SER A 238 -34.43 -27.23 -39.41
C SER A 238 -35.64 -26.79 -38.58
N PHE A 239 -36.08 -25.55 -38.80
CA PHE A 239 -37.25 -24.92 -38.19
C PHE A 239 -38.25 -24.47 -39.25
N ARG A 240 -39.53 -24.52 -38.90
CA ARG A 240 -40.60 -23.78 -39.56
C ARG A 240 -40.68 -22.40 -38.95
N VAL A 241 -40.67 -21.38 -39.80
CA VAL A 241 -40.70 -19.98 -39.36
C VAL A 241 -41.91 -19.27 -39.95
N ASN A 242 -42.61 -18.52 -39.10
CA ASN A 242 -43.58 -17.50 -39.52
C ASN A 242 -43.16 -16.15 -38.93
N ALA A 243 -43.21 -15.09 -39.74
CA ALA A 243 -42.98 -13.71 -39.29
C ALA A 243 -44.15 -12.81 -39.71
N ARG A 244 -44.61 -11.96 -38.80
CA ARG A 244 -45.75 -11.05 -39.02
C ARG A 244 -45.67 -9.82 -38.12
N ALA A 245 -46.31 -8.73 -38.52
CA ALA A 245 -46.55 -7.58 -37.65
C ALA A 245 -48.00 -7.13 -37.71
N VAL A 246 -48.49 -6.58 -36.60
CA VAL A 246 -49.83 -6.02 -36.44
C VAL A 246 -49.71 -4.64 -35.82
N ALA A 247 -50.26 -3.62 -36.48
CA ALA A 247 -50.31 -2.24 -35.99
C ALA A 247 -51.76 -1.89 -35.62
N PHE A 248 -51.94 -1.27 -34.46
CA PHE A 248 -53.24 -0.97 -33.86
C PHE A 248 -53.63 0.50 -34.12
N GLU A 249 -54.88 0.75 -34.47
CA GLU A 249 -55.40 2.12 -34.65
C GLU A 249 -55.56 2.83 -33.28
N PRO A 250 -54.95 4.00 -33.06
CA PRO A 250 -55.21 4.79 -31.86
C PRO A 250 -56.67 5.22 -31.82
N SER A 251 -57.39 4.97 -30.72
CA SER A 251 -58.81 5.30 -30.62
C SER A 251 -59.07 6.81 -30.66
N LEU A 252 -59.63 7.31 -31.77
CA LEU A 252 -60.15 8.68 -31.88
C LEU A 252 -61.27 8.92 -30.85
N ARG A 253 -61.17 10.03 -30.09
CA ARG A 253 -62.21 10.51 -29.17
C ARG A 253 -63.59 10.48 -29.84
N ARG A 254 -64.49 9.58 -29.43
CA ARG A 254 -65.93 9.78 -29.60
C ARG A 254 -66.40 10.75 -28.52
N GLU A 255 -66.67 12.00 -28.88
CA GLU A 255 -67.33 12.93 -27.97
C GLU A 255 -68.70 12.34 -27.53
N PRO A 256 -68.98 12.27 -26.21
CA PRO A 256 -70.27 11.80 -25.74
C PRO A 256 -71.35 12.85 -26.01
N VAL A 257 -72.44 12.42 -26.63
CA VAL A 257 -73.69 13.16 -26.76
C VAL A 257 -74.20 13.49 -25.35
N ALA A 258 -74.12 14.76 -24.95
CA ALA A 258 -74.59 15.22 -23.65
C ALA A 258 -76.12 15.35 -23.64
N ASP A 259 -76.76 14.51 -22.85
CA ASP A 259 -78.16 14.60 -22.45
C ASP A 259 -78.33 15.64 -21.30
N GLY A 260 -79.26 16.56 -21.49
CA GLY A 260 -80.07 17.22 -20.44
C GLY A 260 -79.41 18.10 -19.34
N GLY A 261 -79.73 19.41 -19.37
CA GLY A 261 -80.37 20.02 -18.20
C GLY A 261 -79.79 21.31 -17.57
N SER A 262 -80.26 22.47 -18.07
CA SER A 262 -80.75 23.65 -17.32
C SER A 262 -79.79 24.45 -16.39
N ARG A 263 -79.54 25.74 -16.72
CA ARG A 263 -80.32 26.91 -16.22
C ARG A 263 -79.86 28.27 -16.82
N ALA A 264 -80.84 28.96 -17.42
CA ALA A 264 -81.08 30.41 -17.54
C ALA A 264 -79.93 31.45 -17.59
N SER A 265 -79.85 32.22 -18.69
CA SER A 265 -80.20 33.66 -18.68
C SER A 265 -80.36 34.23 -20.10
N HIS A 266 -81.25 35.21 -20.23
CA HIS A 266 -81.79 35.90 -21.40
C HIS A 266 -80.80 36.50 -22.42
N GLY A 267 -81.24 36.59 -23.70
CA GLY A 267 -80.76 37.64 -24.62
C GLY A 267 -80.91 37.41 -26.14
N ALA A 268 -82.15 37.34 -26.64
CA ALA A 268 -82.65 37.85 -27.94
C ALA A 268 -81.84 37.84 -29.28
N VAL A 269 -82.45 37.19 -30.31
CA VAL A 269 -82.76 37.70 -31.69
C VAL A 269 -81.54 37.99 -32.63
N ASN A 270 -81.37 37.56 -33.90
CA ASN A 270 -82.21 37.23 -35.07
C ASN A 270 -81.35 36.42 -36.09
N GLU A 271 -81.87 35.39 -36.79
CA GLU A 271 -82.31 35.35 -38.21
C GLU A 271 -81.27 35.51 -39.36
N ASN A 272 -81.38 34.57 -40.31
CA ASN A 272 -81.03 34.57 -41.77
C ASN A 272 -79.75 33.84 -42.25
N ASP A 273 -79.89 32.55 -42.59
CA ASP A 273 -80.01 31.95 -43.96
C ASP A 273 -79.14 32.51 -45.14
N PRO A 274 -78.95 31.75 -46.25
CA PRO A 274 -77.73 31.00 -46.59
C PRO A 274 -77.20 31.36 -48.01
N ILE A 275 -76.34 30.51 -48.62
CA ILE A 275 -76.30 30.10 -50.07
C ILE A 275 -74.89 29.98 -50.69
N GLU A 276 -74.65 28.80 -51.30
CA GLU A 276 -73.90 28.42 -52.54
C GLU A 276 -72.52 29.03 -52.87
N GLU A 277 -71.69 28.52 -53.78
CA GLU A 277 -71.37 27.25 -54.46
C GLU A 277 -70.27 27.67 -55.48
N THR A 278 -69.52 26.73 -56.04
CA THR A 278 -68.71 26.85 -57.29
C THR A 278 -67.38 27.63 -57.23
N ASP A 279 -66.34 27.38 -58.03
CA ASP A 279 -65.83 26.31 -58.92
C ASP A 279 -64.50 26.89 -59.50
N ARG A 280 -63.63 26.01 -60.05
CA ARG A 280 -62.57 26.28 -61.08
C ARG A 280 -61.14 26.78 -60.73
N LEU A 281 -60.21 25.83 -60.87
CA LEU A 281 -59.20 25.63 -61.95
C LEU A 281 -58.18 26.72 -62.36
N ASP A 282 -57.03 26.16 -62.83
CA ASP A 282 -55.93 26.68 -63.67
C ASP A 282 -54.79 27.45 -62.96
N LEU A 283 -53.52 26.99 -62.94
CA LEU A 283 -52.54 26.51 -63.94
C LEU A 283 -51.34 27.50 -64.02
N THR A 284 -50.15 26.92 -64.18
CA THR A 284 -48.90 27.47 -64.76
C THR A 284 -47.90 28.33 -63.94
N SER A 285 -46.83 27.65 -63.52
CA SER A 285 -45.41 27.81 -63.92
C SER A 285 -44.64 29.15 -63.86
N LYS A 286 -43.42 29.00 -63.31
CA LYS A 286 -42.09 29.48 -63.78
C LYS A 286 -41.48 30.79 -63.23
N SER A 287 -40.49 30.57 -62.37
CA SER A 287 -39.05 30.93 -62.47
C SER A 287 -38.56 32.39 -62.39
N ALA A 288 -37.76 32.60 -61.34
CA ALA A 288 -36.36 33.09 -61.30
C ALA A 288 -36.02 34.59 -61.18
N SER A 289 -35.06 34.82 -60.27
CA SER A 289 -34.13 35.96 -60.07
C SER A 289 -34.75 37.24 -59.45
N ASP A 290 -34.14 38.03 -58.56
CA ASP A 290 -32.75 38.23 -58.12
C ASP A 290 -32.69 38.92 -56.72
N SER A 291 -31.53 38.76 -56.06
CA SER A 291 -30.78 39.71 -55.20
C SER A 291 -31.36 40.30 -53.88
N GLU A 292 -30.75 39.84 -52.79
CA GLU A 292 -30.03 40.59 -51.73
C GLU A 292 -30.62 41.89 -51.13
N SER A 293 -30.95 41.86 -49.82
CA SER A 293 -30.20 42.56 -48.74
C SER A 293 -31.05 42.91 -47.51
N TYR A 294 -30.66 42.31 -46.38
CA TYR A 294 -30.67 42.77 -44.96
C TYR A 294 -31.95 43.25 -44.22
N ASP A 295 -32.24 42.45 -43.18
CA ASP A 295 -32.74 42.76 -41.83
C ASP A 295 -34.04 43.56 -41.62
N HIS A 296 -35.08 42.86 -41.13
CA HIS A 296 -35.68 43.09 -39.81
C HIS A 296 -36.72 41.99 -39.46
N LEU A 297 -36.66 41.48 -38.22
CA LEU A 297 -37.70 40.74 -37.48
C LEU A 297 -39.09 41.41 -37.56
N PRO A 298 -40.20 40.82 -37.07
CA PRO A 298 -40.60 39.40 -36.85
C PRO A 298 -42.00 39.09 -37.44
N GLU A 299 -42.43 37.83 -37.55
CA GLU A 299 -43.84 37.44 -37.30
C GLU A 299 -44.01 35.91 -37.23
N ARG A 300 -44.50 35.45 -36.08
CA ARG A 300 -44.97 34.07 -35.86
C ARG A 300 -46.31 33.92 -36.56
N ASP A 301 -46.30 33.38 -37.77
CA ASP A 301 -47.51 32.83 -38.37
C ASP A 301 -47.74 31.42 -37.85
N ARG A 302 -48.84 31.30 -37.09
CA ARG A 302 -49.47 30.04 -36.68
C ARG A 302 -49.83 29.25 -37.94
N LYS A 303 -49.00 28.28 -38.31
CA LYS A 303 -49.51 27.09 -38.98
C LYS A 303 -50.21 26.25 -37.92
N THR A 304 -51.53 26.16 -38.06
CA THR A 304 -52.35 25.12 -37.46
C THR A 304 -51.77 23.77 -37.92
N GLU A 305 -50.94 23.15 -37.08
CA GLU A 305 -50.66 21.72 -37.16
C GLU A 305 -52.00 21.02 -36.91
N SER A 306 -52.56 20.43 -37.96
CA SER A 306 -53.54 19.38 -37.80
C SER A 306 -52.87 18.24 -37.04
N ASP A 307 -53.43 17.82 -35.91
CA ASP A 307 -53.11 16.55 -35.24
C ASP A 307 -53.05 15.43 -36.29
N THR A 308 -51.84 15.06 -36.71
CA THR A 308 -51.60 13.86 -37.50
C THR A 308 -51.36 12.72 -36.52
N THR A 309 -52.43 12.05 -36.09
CA THR A 309 -52.32 10.68 -35.61
C THR A 309 -51.78 9.83 -36.77
N GLY A 310 -50.59 9.26 -36.62
CA GLY A 310 -49.96 8.43 -37.65
C GLY A 310 -50.86 7.29 -38.14
N ASP A 311 -50.79 6.98 -39.43
CA ASP A 311 -51.55 5.89 -40.06
C ASP A 311 -50.89 4.53 -39.73
N PRO A 312 -51.61 3.57 -39.11
CA PRO A 312 -51.07 2.22 -38.87
C PRO A 312 -50.50 1.53 -40.11
N GLU A 313 -50.95 1.89 -41.32
CA GLU A 313 -50.40 1.35 -42.56
C GLU A 313 -49.02 1.92 -42.93
N ASP A 314 -48.64 3.10 -42.42
CA ASP A 314 -47.35 3.74 -42.70
C ASP A 314 -46.18 3.04 -41.99
N THR A 315 -46.33 2.71 -40.71
CA THR A 315 -45.36 1.88 -39.95
C THR A 315 -45.08 0.56 -40.68
N LEU A 316 -46.15 -0.09 -41.17
CA LEU A 316 -46.04 -1.38 -41.89
C LEU A 316 -45.43 -1.23 -43.30
N LYS A 317 -45.42 -0.04 -43.91
CA LYS A 317 -44.72 0.19 -45.20
C LYS A 317 -43.21 0.10 -45.02
N THR A 318 -42.67 0.61 -43.91
CA THR A 318 -41.23 0.59 -43.60
C THR A 318 -40.73 -0.84 -43.38
N LEU A 319 -41.55 -1.71 -42.80
CA LEU A 319 -41.25 -3.14 -42.61
C LEU A 319 -41.20 -3.96 -43.92
N LYS A 320 -41.58 -3.38 -45.07
CA LYS A 320 -41.65 -4.11 -46.35
C LYS A 320 -40.30 -4.67 -46.80
N SER A 321 -39.20 -3.96 -46.52
CA SER A 321 -37.83 -4.37 -46.86
C SER A 321 -37.19 -5.25 -45.80
N ALA A 322 -37.82 -5.45 -44.64
CA ALA A 322 -37.27 -6.35 -43.63
C ALA A 322 -37.13 -7.76 -44.22
N PHE A 323 -36.00 -8.42 -43.91
CA PHE A 323 -35.65 -9.75 -44.39
C PHE A 323 -35.46 -9.93 -45.91
N SER A 324 -35.48 -8.87 -46.73
CA SER A 324 -35.20 -9.01 -48.18
C SER A 324 -33.84 -9.64 -48.43
N ASP A 325 -32.86 -9.29 -47.58
CA ASP A 325 -31.46 -9.67 -47.73
C ASP A 325 -31.16 -11.09 -47.21
N ILE A 326 -32.13 -11.72 -46.54
CA ILE A 326 -32.07 -13.15 -46.16
C ILE A 326 -32.38 -14.05 -47.37
N GLY A 327 -33.25 -13.57 -48.27
CA GLY A 327 -33.65 -14.31 -49.45
C GLY A 327 -32.48 -14.54 -50.41
N THR A 328 -32.51 -15.67 -51.11
CA THR A 328 -31.54 -16.01 -52.16
C THR A 328 -32.18 -15.88 -53.54
N GLU A 329 -31.43 -16.19 -54.60
CA GLU A 329 -31.97 -16.18 -55.96
C GLU A 329 -33.17 -17.12 -56.12
N PHE A 330 -33.14 -18.27 -55.44
CA PHE A 330 -34.13 -19.36 -55.52
C PHE A 330 -35.20 -19.29 -54.44
N TYR A 331 -34.83 -18.86 -53.23
CA TYR A 331 -35.74 -18.81 -52.08
C TYR A 331 -35.91 -17.38 -51.58
N ARG A 332 -36.94 -16.68 -52.08
CA ARG A 332 -37.14 -15.25 -51.82
C ARG A 332 -38.16 -15.00 -50.73
N ILE A 333 -37.96 -13.94 -49.96
CA ILE A 333 -38.93 -13.47 -48.96
C ILE A 333 -39.65 -12.25 -49.54
N SER A 334 -40.98 -12.31 -49.52
CA SER A 334 -41.88 -11.25 -49.97
C SER A 334 -42.82 -10.88 -48.83
N THR A 335 -43.51 -9.76 -48.96
CA THR A 335 -44.49 -9.32 -47.95
C THR A 335 -45.88 -9.18 -48.53
N LYS A 336 -46.87 -9.57 -47.74
CA LYS A 336 -48.27 -9.32 -48.01
C LYS A 336 -48.85 -8.42 -46.93
N ARG A 337 -49.33 -7.25 -47.34
CA ARG A 337 -50.00 -6.28 -46.47
C ARG A 337 -51.51 -6.50 -46.49
N TYR A 338 -52.11 -6.31 -45.33
CA TYR A 338 -53.55 -6.36 -45.11
C TYR A 338 -53.97 -4.98 -44.62
N ALA A 339 -54.90 -4.37 -45.35
CA ALA A 339 -55.40 -3.04 -45.04
C ALA A 339 -56.09 -3.02 -43.67
N LEU A 340 -56.19 -1.82 -43.10
CA LEU A 340 -56.86 -1.57 -41.83
C LEU A 340 -58.28 -2.21 -41.81
N ALA A 341 -58.61 -2.89 -40.72
CA ALA A 341 -59.91 -3.54 -40.49
C ALA A 341 -60.29 -4.65 -41.50
N SER A 342 -59.35 -5.14 -42.31
CA SER A 342 -59.62 -6.26 -43.22
C SER A 342 -59.65 -7.62 -42.49
N ASP A 343 -60.46 -8.56 -42.98
CA ASP A 343 -60.52 -9.94 -42.43
C ASP A 343 -59.14 -10.61 -42.31
N GLY A 344 -58.23 -10.28 -43.24
CA GLY A 344 -56.86 -10.79 -43.21
C GLY A 344 -56.00 -10.17 -42.11
N ALA A 345 -56.20 -8.91 -41.77
CA ALA A 345 -55.52 -8.26 -40.64
C ALA A 345 -56.05 -8.79 -39.30
N THR A 346 -57.36 -8.96 -39.16
CA THR A 346 -57.97 -9.61 -37.99
C THR A 346 -57.47 -11.04 -37.82
N SER A 347 -57.43 -11.82 -38.90
CA SER A 347 -56.89 -13.19 -38.88
C SER A 347 -55.41 -13.24 -38.49
N LEU A 348 -54.61 -12.22 -38.81
CA LEU A 348 -53.21 -12.13 -38.37
C LEU A 348 -53.10 -11.84 -36.88
N ARG A 349 -53.91 -10.91 -36.36
CA ARG A 349 -53.99 -10.60 -34.93
C ARG A 349 -54.41 -11.82 -34.11
N ASP A 350 -55.43 -12.54 -34.54
CA ASP A 350 -55.90 -13.73 -33.83
C ASP A 350 -54.85 -14.85 -33.86
N ALA A 351 -54.15 -14.99 -34.99
CA ALA A 351 -53.05 -15.93 -35.09
C ALA A 351 -51.85 -15.50 -34.22
N LEU A 352 -51.59 -14.18 -34.09
CA LEU A 352 -50.57 -13.58 -33.20
C LEU A 352 -50.87 -13.89 -31.74
N ALA A 353 -52.12 -13.66 -31.32
CA ALA A 353 -52.61 -14.04 -30.01
C ALA A 353 -52.38 -15.54 -29.80
N THR A 354 -52.95 -16.41 -30.61
CA THR A 354 -52.91 -17.88 -30.39
C THR A 354 -51.57 -18.57 -30.72
N ARG A 355 -50.50 -17.82 -31.06
CA ARG A 355 -49.21 -18.37 -31.53
C ARG A 355 -49.36 -19.40 -32.67
N THR A 356 -50.36 -19.20 -33.52
CA THR A 356 -50.68 -20.15 -34.60
C THR A 356 -49.71 -20.01 -35.76
N LEU A 357 -49.02 -21.10 -36.11
CA LEU A 357 -48.25 -21.21 -37.34
C LEU A 357 -49.19 -21.31 -38.56
N ARG A 358 -49.11 -20.34 -39.47
CA ARG A 358 -49.90 -20.38 -40.72
C ARG A 358 -49.15 -21.19 -41.77
N GLY A 359 -49.80 -22.24 -42.27
CA GLY A 359 -49.23 -23.17 -43.26
C GLY A 359 -49.60 -22.86 -44.71
N PHE A 360 -49.41 -23.87 -45.58
CA PHE A 360 -49.78 -23.82 -46.99
C PHE A 360 -51.30 -23.68 -47.20
N ARG A 361 -51.75 -22.84 -48.13
CA ARG A 361 -53.17 -22.72 -48.50
C ARG A 361 -53.72 -24.07 -48.99
N LEU A 362 -54.98 -24.37 -48.66
CA LEU A 362 -55.67 -25.63 -48.95
C LEU A 362 -55.60 -26.06 -50.42
N SER A 363 -55.54 -25.10 -51.35
CA SER A 363 -55.37 -25.32 -52.79
C SER A 363 -54.10 -26.09 -53.13
N ARG A 364 -52.99 -25.85 -52.41
CA ARG A 364 -51.71 -26.52 -52.66
C ARG A 364 -51.66 -27.95 -52.09
N ARG A 365 -52.38 -28.24 -50.98
CA ARG A 365 -52.54 -29.64 -50.49
C ARG A 365 -53.28 -30.50 -51.53
N MET A 366 -54.23 -29.91 -52.26
CA MET A 366 -54.87 -30.57 -53.39
C MET A 366 -53.95 -30.68 -54.62
N GLU A 367 -53.17 -29.65 -54.96
CA GLU A 367 -52.23 -29.71 -56.08
C GLU A 367 -51.09 -30.73 -55.86
N LEU A 368 -50.52 -30.79 -54.65
CA LEU A 368 -49.52 -31.81 -54.26
C LEU A 368 -50.12 -33.23 -54.21
N ALA A 369 -51.37 -33.37 -53.79
CA ALA A 369 -52.05 -34.66 -53.75
C ALA A 369 -52.56 -35.13 -55.13
N LEU A 370 -52.77 -34.22 -56.08
CA LEU A 370 -53.37 -34.51 -57.40
C LEU A 370 -52.38 -34.35 -58.57
N GLY A 371 -51.15 -33.90 -58.34
CA GLY A 371 -50.11 -33.76 -59.38
C GLY A 371 -50.43 -32.73 -60.46
N LEU A 372 -51.32 -31.77 -60.19
CA LEU A 372 -51.77 -30.76 -61.15
C LEU A 372 -51.06 -29.43 -60.87
N SER A 373 -50.27 -28.95 -61.83
CA SER A 373 -49.71 -27.59 -61.83
C SER A 373 -50.69 -26.65 -62.51
N ILE A 374 -51.28 -25.70 -61.78
CA ILE A 374 -52.08 -24.64 -62.39
C ILE A 374 -51.11 -23.58 -62.96
N PRO A 375 -51.14 -23.27 -64.27
CA PRO A 375 -50.34 -22.19 -64.81
C PRO A 375 -50.81 -20.87 -64.18
N PHE A 376 -49.86 -20.01 -63.79
CA PHE A 376 -50.05 -18.67 -63.21
C PHE A 376 -50.32 -18.54 -61.69
N SER A 377 -50.18 -19.59 -60.88
CA SER A 377 -50.11 -19.42 -59.42
C SER A 377 -48.68 -19.14 -58.97
N THR A 378 -48.43 -18.00 -58.33
CA THR A 378 -47.15 -17.77 -57.63
C THR A 378 -47.09 -18.69 -56.40
N ASN A 379 -46.00 -19.46 -56.24
CA ASN A 379 -45.76 -20.33 -55.09
C ASN A 379 -45.44 -19.50 -53.84
N THR A 380 -46.44 -18.77 -53.33
CA THR A 380 -46.33 -17.91 -52.15
C THR A 380 -46.98 -18.56 -50.93
N HIS A 381 -46.24 -18.63 -49.82
CA HIS A 381 -46.72 -19.24 -48.59
C HIS A 381 -46.12 -18.56 -47.35
N PRO A 382 -46.88 -18.43 -46.25
CA PRO A 382 -46.45 -17.66 -45.08
C PRO A 382 -45.39 -18.36 -44.20
N GLN A 383 -45.12 -19.64 -44.46
CA GLN A 383 -44.16 -20.45 -43.72
C GLN A 383 -42.89 -20.61 -44.53
N PHE A 384 -41.73 -20.37 -43.95
CA PHE A 384 -40.44 -20.70 -44.56
C PHE A 384 -39.64 -21.67 -43.69
N VAL A 385 -38.72 -22.40 -44.31
CA VAL A 385 -37.86 -23.39 -43.66
C VAL A 385 -36.47 -22.78 -43.49
N ALA A 386 -36.00 -22.72 -42.25
CA ALA A 386 -34.69 -22.18 -41.91
C ALA A 386 -33.92 -23.21 -41.07
N ASP A 387 -32.68 -23.47 -41.44
CA ASP A 387 -31.79 -24.31 -40.63
C ASP A 387 -31.21 -23.51 -39.43
N PRO A 388 -30.52 -24.14 -38.46
CA PRO A 388 -29.98 -23.41 -37.32
C PRO A 388 -28.99 -22.30 -37.68
N THR A 389 -28.37 -22.35 -38.88
CA THR A 389 -27.44 -21.33 -39.35
C THR A 389 -28.14 -20.12 -39.96
N THR A 390 -29.43 -20.22 -40.28
CA THR A 390 -30.23 -19.18 -40.95
C THR A 390 -31.40 -18.69 -40.10
N ALA A 391 -31.93 -19.53 -39.19
CA ALA A 391 -33.05 -19.21 -38.32
C ALA A 391 -32.74 -18.05 -37.34
N GLY A 392 -31.47 -17.85 -36.98
CA GLY A 392 -31.03 -16.73 -36.14
C GLY A 392 -31.46 -15.36 -36.68
N SER A 393 -31.47 -15.21 -38.02
CA SER A 393 -31.78 -13.96 -38.72
C SER A 393 -33.18 -13.40 -38.46
N PHE A 394 -34.10 -14.21 -37.95
CA PHE A 394 -35.49 -13.81 -37.69
C PHE A 394 -35.78 -13.49 -36.21
N CYS A 395 -34.83 -13.78 -35.32
CA CYS A 395 -35.05 -13.72 -33.87
C CYS A 395 -33.95 -13.04 -33.07
N PHE A 396 -32.70 -12.99 -33.56
CA PHE A 396 -31.53 -12.54 -32.80
C PHE A 396 -30.90 -11.30 -33.41
N VAL A 397 -30.47 -10.38 -32.54
CA VAL A 397 -29.77 -9.14 -32.91
C VAL A 397 -28.82 -8.71 -31.79
N GLY A 398 -27.66 -8.17 -32.15
CA GLY A 398 -26.61 -7.78 -31.20
C GLY A 398 -26.59 -6.27 -30.99
N GLY A 399 -26.50 -5.82 -29.74
CA GLY A 399 -26.50 -4.39 -29.38
C GLY A 399 -25.27 -3.60 -29.83
N ALA A 400 -24.14 -4.27 -30.11
CA ALA A 400 -22.95 -3.63 -30.70
C ALA A 400 -23.15 -3.16 -32.15
N ASP A 401 -24.14 -3.75 -32.81
CA ASP A 401 -24.32 -3.72 -34.27
C ASP A 401 -25.67 -3.08 -34.65
N LEU A 402 -26.32 -2.44 -33.66
CA LEU A 402 -27.56 -1.68 -33.86
C LEU A 402 -27.23 -0.26 -34.35
N PRO A 403 -28.02 0.28 -35.30
CA PRO A 403 -28.05 1.70 -35.57
C PRO A 403 -28.35 2.52 -34.31
N GLU A 404 -28.00 3.81 -34.31
CA GLU A 404 -28.13 4.66 -33.12
C GLU A 404 -29.59 4.78 -32.65
N GLU A 405 -30.54 4.84 -33.57
CA GLU A 405 -31.98 4.89 -33.27
C GLU A 405 -32.47 3.59 -32.61
N ALA A 406 -32.16 2.41 -33.18
CA ALA A 406 -32.44 1.12 -32.54
C ALA A 406 -31.73 0.92 -31.19
N THR A 407 -30.49 1.41 -31.04
CA THR A 407 -29.72 1.33 -29.78
C THR A 407 -30.44 2.05 -28.66
N ARG A 408 -30.94 3.26 -28.93
CA ARG A 408 -31.73 4.05 -27.98
C ARG A 408 -33.07 3.40 -27.70
N ALA A 409 -33.77 2.91 -28.74
CA ALA A 409 -35.08 2.31 -28.60
C ALA A 409 -35.08 1.03 -27.74
N LEU A 410 -34.02 0.21 -27.82
CA LEU A 410 -33.86 -1.00 -27.00
C LEU A 410 -33.20 -0.74 -25.64
N GLU A 411 -32.96 0.52 -25.27
CA GLU A 411 -32.24 0.91 -24.05
C GLU A 411 -30.88 0.20 -23.90
N THR A 412 -30.15 0.00 -25.00
CA THR A 412 -28.92 -0.80 -25.01
C THR A 412 -27.90 -0.24 -24.03
N ARG A 413 -27.45 -1.06 -23.07
CA ARG A 413 -26.47 -0.65 -22.06
C ARG A 413 -25.05 -0.92 -22.53
N ALA A 414 -24.11 -0.06 -22.17
CA ALA A 414 -22.70 -0.41 -22.31
C ALA A 414 -22.41 -1.63 -21.41
N GLY A 415 -21.75 -2.68 -21.91
CA GLY A 415 -21.51 -3.92 -21.14
C GLY A 415 -20.80 -3.69 -19.80
N GLU A 416 -20.05 -2.59 -19.70
CA GLU A 416 -19.42 -2.06 -18.48
C GLU A 416 -20.38 -1.58 -17.39
N ARG A 417 -21.66 -1.38 -17.71
CA ARG A 417 -22.73 -0.92 -16.79
C ARG A 417 -23.70 -2.03 -16.39
N THR A 418 -23.40 -3.28 -16.72
CA THR A 418 -24.19 -4.45 -16.34
C THR A 418 -23.81 -4.92 -14.93
N GLY A 419 -24.73 -5.57 -14.20
CA GLY A 419 -24.38 -6.18 -12.90
C GLY A 419 -23.47 -7.40 -13.06
N LEU A 420 -23.05 -7.96 -11.93
CA LEU A 420 -22.27 -9.20 -11.87
C LEU A 420 -23.07 -10.23 -11.08
N ASP A 421 -23.04 -11.48 -11.52
CA ASP A 421 -23.60 -12.57 -10.72
C ASP A 421 -22.86 -12.64 -9.38
N LEU A 422 -23.63 -12.64 -8.30
CA LEU A 422 -23.07 -12.74 -6.97
C LEU A 422 -22.38 -14.10 -6.78
N PRO A 423 -21.29 -14.15 -5.98
CA PRO A 423 -20.75 -15.41 -5.52
C PRO A 423 -21.83 -16.27 -4.84
N PRO A 424 -21.68 -17.61 -4.83
CA PRO A 424 -22.62 -18.48 -4.14
C PRO A 424 -22.85 -18.03 -2.69
N GLU A 425 -24.10 -18.09 -2.22
CA GLU A 425 -24.50 -17.67 -0.86
C GLU A 425 -23.55 -18.19 0.24
N ARG A 426 -23.17 -19.48 0.19
CA ARG A 426 -22.20 -20.11 1.11
C ARG A 426 -20.86 -19.37 1.23
N ALA A 427 -20.41 -18.70 0.16
CA ALA A 427 -19.18 -17.93 0.14
C ALA A 427 -19.41 -16.55 0.74
N LEU A 428 -20.56 -15.93 0.45
CA LEU A 428 -20.95 -14.63 0.99
C LEU A 428 -21.24 -14.65 2.50
N ASP A 429 -21.73 -15.77 3.04
CA ASP A 429 -22.00 -15.93 4.47
C ASP A 429 -20.77 -15.66 5.35
N THR A 430 -19.56 -15.88 4.83
CA THR A 430 -18.30 -15.57 5.54
C THR A 430 -18.15 -14.06 5.81
N TYR A 431 -18.77 -13.22 4.98
CA TYR A 431 -18.68 -11.77 5.03
C TYR A 431 -19.97 -11.12 5.54
N ARG A 432 -21.02 -11.89 5.84
CA ARG A 432 -22.24 -11.42 6.52
C ARG A 432 -22.05 -11.51 8.03
N THR A 433 -21.16 -10.66 8.53
CA THR A 433 -20.67 -10.69 9.91
C THR A 433 -20.34 -9.29 10.40
N GLU A 434 -20.11 -9.14 11.70
CA GLU A 434 -19.49 -7.95 12.26
C GLU A 434 -18.02 -7.84 11.80
N GLY A 435 -17.55 -6.62 11.53
CA GLY A 435 -16.22 -6.35 11.01
C GLY A 435 -16.14 -5.02 10.25
N LEU A 436 -15.16 -4.92 9.36
CA LEU A 436 -14.95 -3.75 8.50
C LEU A 436 -15.97 -3.76 7.37
N ALA A 437 -17.02 -2.95 7.51
CA ALA A 437 -18.12 -2.93 6.55
C ALA A 437 -17.67 -2.38 5.18
N ILE A 438 -18.04 -3.05 4.09
CA ILE A 438 -17.55 -2.73 2.73
C ILE A 438 -18.65 -2.35 1.74
N GLY A 439 -19.92 -2.57 2.05
CA GLY A 439 -21.02 -2.19 1.16
C GLY A 439 -22.12 -3.22 1.04
N VAL A 440 -23.15 -2.88 0.26
CA VAL A 440 -24.28 -3.76 -0.07
C VAL A 440 -23.99 -4.42 -1.42
N PRO A 441 -24.04 -5.77 -1.53
CA PRO A 441 -23.82 -6.44 -2.80
C PRO A 441 -24.95 -6.15 -3.79
N LEU A 442 -24.57 -5.91 -5.05
CA LEU A 442 -25.48 -5.71 -6.17
C LEU A 442 -25.57 -6.99 -7.00
N THR A 443 -26.78 -7.44 -7.30
CA THR A 443 -27.04 -8.62 -8.14
C THR A 443 -26.63 -8.40 -9.60
N GLY A 444 -26.76 -9.44 -10.44
CA GLY A 444 -26.56 -9.36 -11.90
C GLY A 444 -27.42 -8.28 -12.57
N ASP A 445 -28.58 -7.96 -11.99
CA ASP A 445 -29.50 -6.92 -12.46
C ASP A 445 -29.32 -5.58 -11.73
N ARG A 446 -28.25 -5.47 -10.93
CA ARG A 446 -27.89 -4.31 -10.10
C ARG A 446 -28.95 -3.95 -9.07
N THR A 447 -29.74 -4.93 -8.65
CA THR A 447 -30.63 -4.76 -7.49
C THR A 447 -29.82 -4.93 -6.21
N ARG A 448 -30.12 -4.10 -5.21
CA ARG A 448 -29.50 -4.18 -3.88
C ARG A 448 -29.93 -5.48 -3.19
N SER A 449 -28.96 -6.18 -2.61
CA SER A 449 -29.21 -7.23 -1.63
C SER A 449 -29.71 -6.66 -0.29
N ASP A 450 -30.36 -7.49 0.52
CA ASP A 450 -30.93 -7.07 1.81
C ASP A 450 -29.88 -6.82 2.89
N GLU A 451 -28.78 -7.59 2.88
CA GLU A 451 -27.72 -7.54 3.90
C GLU A 451 -26.40 -6.98 3.37
N PRO A 452 -25.73 -6.07 4.10
CA PRO A 452 -24.39 -5.59 3.77
C PRO A 452 -23.32 -6.63 4.07
N LEU A 453 -22.16 -6.49 3.43
CA LEU A 453 -20.97 -7.30 3.68
C LEU A 453 -19.95 -6.53 4.51
N ALA A 454 -19.18 -7.27 5.30
CA ALA A 454 -18.03 -6.80 6.06
C ALA A 454 -16.87 -7.80 6.00
N ILE A 455 -15.63 -7.30 6.07
CA ILE A 455 -14.46 -8.15 6.23
C ILE A 455 -14.34 -8.52 7.71
N PRO A 456 -14.44 -9.82 8.09
CA PRO A 456 -14.31 -10.23 9.48
C PRO A 456 -12.90 -9.94 10.01
N PRO A 457 -12.73 -9.68 11.32
CA PRO A 457 -11.43 -9.41 11.92
C PRO A 457 -10.34 -10.45 11.56
N SER A 458 -10.70 -11.73 11.46
CA SER A 458 -9.76 -12.81 11.11
C SER A 458 -9.17 -12.69 9.70
N LEU A 459 -9.83 -11.97 8.78
CA LEU A 459 -9.39 -11.79 7.39
C LEU A 459 -8.80 -10.39 7.11
N GLN A 460 -8.98 -9.43 8.01
CA GLN A 460 -8.43 -8.06 7.86
C GLN A 460 -6.89 -8.04 7.88
N ARG A 461 -6.24 -9.03 8.52
CA ARG A 461 -4.78 -9.23 8.50
C ARG A 461 -4.21 -9.55 7.12
N LEU A 462 -5.07 -9.82 6.14
CA LEU A 462 -4.67 -10.01 4.74
C LEU A 462 -4.60 -8.69 3.97
N HIS A 463 -4.70 -7.55 4.66
CA HIS A 463 -4.57 -6.20 4.10
C HIS A 463 -5.64 -5.87 3.04
N MET A 464 -5.76 -4.58 2.76
CA MET A 464 -6.81 -4.04 1.90
C MET A 464 -6.29 -2.90 1.04
N LEU A 465 -6.70 -2.89 -0.22
CA LEU A 465 -6.50 -1.79 -1.16
C LEU A 465 -7.84 -1.15 -1.49
N VAL A 466 -7.96 0.16 -1.27
CA VAL A 466 -9.11 0.98 -1.70
C VAL A 466 -8.65 1.94 -2.78
N ALA A 467 -9.10 1.75 -4.02
CA ALA A 467 -8.74 2.57 -5.16
C ALA A 467 -9.95 3.34 -5.71
N GLY A 468 -9.73 4.53 -6.28
CA GLY A 468 -10.80 5.25 -6.98
C GLY A 468 -10.46 6.71 -7.23
N GLY A 469 -10.90 7.26 -8.35
CA GLY A 469 -10.66 8.68 -8.69
C GLY A 469 -11.27 9.67 -7.68
N THR A 470 -10.94 10.96 -7.80
CA THR A 470 -11.53 12.01 -6.96
C THR A 470 -13.06 12.00 -7.06
N GLY A 471 -13.74 12.06 -5.90
CA GLY A 471 -15.20 12.04 -5.84
C GLY A 471 -15.84 10.65 -5.99
N SER A 472 -15.06 9.56 -5.98
CA SER A 472 -15.58 8.18 -5.96
C SER A 472 -16.23 7.78 -4.63
N GLY A 473 -15.91 8.50 -3.54
CA GLY A 473 -16.45 8.23 -2.20
C GLY A 473 -15.48 7.54 -1.23
N LYS A 474 -14.17 7.46 -1.52
CA LYS A 474 -13.17 6.74 -0.67
C LYS A 474 -13.19 7.15 0.80
N SER A 475 -13.22 8.44 1.11
CA SER A 475 -13.20 8.92 2.50
C SER A 475 -14.48 8.54 3.25
N ILE A 476 -15.64 8.61 2.57
CA ILE A 476 -16.92 8.13 3.12
C ILE A 476 -16.89 6.62 3.32
N PHE A 477 -16.34 5.88 2.36
CA PHE A 477 -16.11 4.44 2.46
C PHE A 477 -15.26 4.10 3.69
N GLY A 478 -14.17 4.85 3.92
CA GLY A 478 -13.33 4.71 5.12
C GLY A 478 -14.12 4.94 6.41
N VAL A 479 -14.84 6.05 6.53
CA VAL A 479 -15.64 6.35 7.74
C VAL A 479 -16.72 5.30 8.00
N THR A 480 -17.49 4.93 6.96
CA THR A 480 -18.58 3.95 7.07
C THR A 480 -18.10 2.54 7.40
N GLY A 481 -16.91 2.16 6.94
CA GLY A 481 -16.29 0.88 7.28
C GLY A 481 -15.69 0.87 8.69
N LEU A 482 -14.93 1.90 9.06
CA LEU A 482 -14.20 1.95 10.34
C LEU A 482 -15.13 2.02 11.55
N LEU A 483 -16.29 2.68 11.44
CA LEU A 483 -17.25 2.80 12.54
C LEU A 483 -17.70 1.44 13.10
N PRO A 484 -18.37 0.55 12.34
CA PRO A 484 -18.74 -0.78 12.83
C PRO A 484 -17.52 -1.65 13.10
N ASN A 485 -16.38 -1.42 12.43
CA ASN A 485 -15.16 -2.18 12.70
C ASN A 485 -14.65 -1.96 14.12
N HIS A 486 -14.72 -0.72 14.61
CA HIS A 486 -14.34 -0.40 15.99
C HIS A 486 -15.13 -1.23 17.01
N ALA A 487 -16.42 -1.48 16.78
CA ALA A 487 -17.20 -2.36 17.66
C ALA A 487 -16.84 -3.86 17.51
N ALA A 488 -16.26 -4.25 16.36
CA ALA A 488 -15.93 -5.64 16.03
C ALA A 488 -14.49 -6.04 16.39
N THR A 489 -13.62 -5.07 16.72
CA THR A 489 -12.20 -5.29 16.99
C THR A 489 -11.79 -4.66 18.31
N GLU A 490 -11.02 -5.36 19.14
CA GLU A 490 -10.61 -4.89 20.47
C GLU A 490 -9.27 -4.13 20.47
N GLY A 491 -8.61 -3.98 19.31
CA GLY A 491 -7.30 -3.33 19.19
C GLY A 491 -7.38 -1.96 18.52
N ALA A 492 -6.25 -1.25 18.51
CA ALA A 492 -6.21 0.12 18.01
C ALA A 492 -6.58 0.23 16.52
N THR A 493 -7.38 1.24 16.20
CA THR A 493 -7.62 1.70 14.82
C THR A 493 -6.86 3.01 14.59
N ILE A 494 -5.83 2.99 13.74
CA ILE A 494 -4.93 4.10 13.47
C ILE A 494 -5.24 4.63 12.06
N VAL A 495 -5.55 5.92 11.93
CA VAL A 495 -5.95 6.54 10.66
C VAL A 495 -5.03 7.72 10.35
N PHE A 496 -4.38 7.69 9.20
CA PHE A 496 -3.64 8.84 8.66
C PHE A 496 -4.53 9.58 7.67
N ASP A 497 -4.88 10.83 8.00
CA ASP A 497 -5.73 11.70 7.17
C ASP A 497 -4.90 12.85 6.57
N PRO A 498 -4.48 12.77 5.29
CA PRO A 498 -3.71 13.80 4.61
C PRO A 498 -4.56 14.86 3.92
N LYS A 499 -5.89 14.78 3.96
CA LYS A 499 -6.75 15.60 3.12
C LYS A 499 -7.75 16.37 3.97
N ASP A 500 -7.64 17.70 3.93
CA ASP A 500 -8.52 18.73 4.53
C ASP A 500 -9.08 18.51 5.96
N GLY A 501 -8.74 17.42 6.65
CA GLY A 501 -9.24 17.01 7.95
C GLY A 501 -10.72 16.61 7.95
N GLN A 502 -11.37 16.54 6.77
CA GLN A 502 -12.80 16.33 6.70
C GLN A 502 -13.18 14.91 7.14
N MET A 503 -12.38 13.91 6.74
CA MET A 503 -12.62 12.52 7.14
C MET A 503 -12.53 12.36 8.66
N ALA A 504 -11.53 12.97 9.29
CA ALA A 504 -11.40 12.99 10.75
C ALA A 504 -12.62 13.63 11.45
N ASP A 505 -13.07 14.78 10.96
CA ASP A 505 -14.25 15.47 11.48
C ASP A 505 -15.55 14.67 11.30
N ASP A 506 -15.72 14.03 10.14
CA ASP A 506 -16.86 13.16 9.85
C ASP A 506 -16.85 11.91 10.74
N TYR A 507 -15.69 11.29 10.93
CA TYR A 507 -15.54 10.14 11.83
C TYR A 507 -15.87 10.49 13.27
N GLU A 508 -15.34 11.59 13.83
CA GLU A 508 -15.65 11.99 15.21
C GLU A 508 -17.15 12.21 15.43
N ARG A 509 -17.81 12.92 14.51
CA ARG A 509 -19.26 13.15 14.60
C ARG A 509 -20.03 11.85 14.59
N ALA A 510 -19.66 10.95 13.69
CA ALA A 510 -20.34 9.68 13.53
C ALA A 510 -20.06 8.69 14.67
N HIS A 511 -18.83 8.69 15.18
CA HIS A 511 -18.43 7.92 16.36
C HIS A 511 -19.20 8.39 17.59
N TYR A 512 -19.28 9.70 17.82
CA TYR A 512 -20.09 10.25 18.92
C TYR A 512 -21.58 9.95 18.76
N ALA A 513 -22.13 10.06 17.55
CA ALA A 513 -23.54 9.74 17.31
C ALA A 513 -23.87 8.26 17.57
N THR A 514 -22.92 7.36 17.29
CA THR A 514 -23.08 5.91 17.41
C THR A 514 -22.82 5.42 18.83
N TYR A 515 -21.73 5.87 19.45
CA TYR A 515 -21.24 5.37 20.74
C TYR A 515 -21.52 6.30 21.92
N GLY A 516 -21.95 7.54 21.66
CA GLY A 516 -22.30 8.53 22.68
C GLY A 516 -21.10 9.17 23.40
N THR A 517 -19.88 8.83 23.01
CA THR A 517 -18.64 9.31 23.65
C THR A 517 -17.53 9.54 22.61
N LEU A 518 -16.47 10.22 23.03
CA LEU A 518 -15.20 10.33 22.31
C LEU A 518 -14.02 9.96 23.22
N GLU A 519 -14.25 9.24 24.32
CA GLU A 519 -13.24 8.96 25.35
C GLU A 519 -12.08 8.10 24.85
N ASN A 520 -12.32 7.20 23.91
CA ASN A 520 -11.35 6.32 23.29
C ASN A 520 -10.83 6.83 21.92
N VAL A 521 -11.15 8.08 21.55
CA VAL A 521 -10.65 8.70 20.33
C VAL A 521 -9.48 9.63 20.66
N TYR A 522 -8.35 9.47 19.99
CA TYR A 522 -7.21 10.38 19.99
C TYR A 522 -7.12 11.04 18.61
N ARG A 523 -6.80 12.34 18.58
CA ARG A 523 -6.48 13.04 17.33
C ARG A 523 -5.30 13.97 17.55
N PHE A 524 -4.33 13.86 16.66
CA PHE A 524 -3.16 14.69 16.59
C PHE A 524 -3.23 15.48 15.28
N ASP A 525 -3.37 16.80 15.38
CA ASP A 525 -3.17 17.69 14.24
C ASP A 525 -1.67 17.90 14.08
N ALA A 526 -1.06 17.19 13.13
CA ALA A 526 0.38 17.14 12.95
C ALA A 526 1.00 18.49 12.57
N ALA A 527 0.21 19.51 12.22
CA ALA A 527 0.70 20.88 12.06
C ALA A 527 0.83 21.64 13.39
N GLU A 528 0.14 21.21 14.44
CA GLU A 528 0.11 21.84 15.75
C GLU A 528 0.79 20.99 16.83
N ALA A 529 0.53 19.69 16.85
CA ALA A 529 1.09 18.76 17.84
C ALA A 529 1.16 17.32 17.30
N VAL A 530 2.20 16.59 17.73
CA VAL A 530 2.48 15.20 17.33
C VAL A 530 2.44 14.27 18.54
N PRO A 531 2.19 12.95 18.38
CA PRO A 531 2.23 12.01 19.49
C PRO A 531 3.55 12.07 20.26
N ALA A 532 3.48 12.12 21.58
CA ALA A 532 4.63 12.25 22.47
C ALA A 532 5.29 10.89 22.76
N GLU A 533 5.81 10.22 21.73
CA GLU A 533 6.59 9.01 21.91
C GLU A 533 8.10 9.33 21.86
N PRO A 534 8.89 8.98 22.90
CA PRO A 534 10.33 9.11 22.86
C PRO A 534 10.93 8.20 21.77
N PHE A 535 11.58 8.79 20.77
CA PHE A 535 12.16 8.02 19.67
C PHE A 535 13.44 7.29 20.10
N PHE A 536 14.36 8.00 20.76
CA PHE A 536 15.62 7.42 21.27
C PHE A 536 15.44 7.02 22.73
N ASP A 537 14.80 5.88 22.96
CA ASP A 537 14.52 5.38 24.30
C ASP A 537 14.70 3.85 24.38
N VAL A 538 15.50 3.40 25.35
CA VAL A 538 15.69 1.98 25.64
C VAL A 538 14.92 1.51 26.89
N THR A 539 14.40 2.44 27.70
CA THR A 539 13.76 2.12 28.99
C THR A 539 12.57 1.20 28.83
N ARG A 540 11.67 1.47 27.88
CA ARG A 540 10.46 0.67 27.65
C ARG A 540 10.75 -0.77 27.25
N GLN A 541 11.74 -0.95 26.39
CA GLN A 541 12.19 -2.29 26.01
C GLN A 541 12.82 -3.00 27.21
N GLN A 542 13.59 -2.29 28.05
CA GLN A 542 14.14 -2.87 29.27
C GLN A 542 13.06 -3.24 30.31
N GLU A 543 12.01 -2.41 30.47
CA GLU A 543 10.86 -2.68 31.35
C GLU A 543 10.13 -3.97 30.95
N SER A 544 10.08 -4.27 29.65
CA SER A 544 9.51 -5.51 29.11
C SER A 544 10.45 -6.74 29.17
N GLY A 545 11.65 -6.59 29.75
CA GLY A 545 12.62 -7.67 29.91
C GLY A 545 13.59 -7.87 28.74
N VAL A 546 13.64 -6.96 27.77
CA VAL A 546 14.66 -6.98 26.70
C VAL A 546 16.01 -6.59 27.31
N ALA A 547 17.05 -7.36 27.00
CA ALA A 547 18.41 -7.03 27.42
C ALA A 547 18.81 -5.66 26.85
N ARG A 548 19.44 -4.80 27.67
CA ARG A 548 19.83 -3.44 27.24
C ARG A 548 20.59 -3.44 25.92
N SER A 549 21.53 -4.37 25.73
CA SER A 549 22.29 -4.48 24.49
C SER A 549 21.38 -4.66 23.27
N GLN A 550 20.34 -5.49 23.37
CA GLN A 550 19.39 -5.69 22.28
C GLN A 550 18.50 -4.45 22.07
N ALA A 551 18.06 -3.79 23.15
CA ALA A 551 17.25 -2.56 23.03
C ALA A 551 18.04 -1.43 22.33
N VAL A 552 19.34 -1.32 22.63
CA VAL A 552 20.24 -0.37 21.98
C VAL A 552 20.41 -0.68 20.49
N GLU A 553 20.62 -1.95 20.14
CA GLU A 553 20.66 -2.41 18.74
C GLU A 553 19.35 -2.09 18.01
N ASP A 554 18.19 -2.41 18.62
CA ASP A 554 16.89 -2.15 18.03
C ASP A 554 16.65 -0.66 17.74
N VAL A 555 17.08 0.26 18.63
CA VAL A 555 16.99 1.71 18.40
C VAL A 555 17.96 2.19 17.32
N ALA A 556 19.17 1.62 17.25
CA ALA A 556 20.15 1.94 16.22
C ALA A 556 19.66 1.52 14.83
N ASP A 557 19.21 0.27 14.69
CA ASP A 557 18.59 -0.27 13.47
C ASP A 557 17.37 0.57 13.06
N HIS A 558 16.52 0.92 14.03
CA HIS A 558 15.33 1.75 13.79
C HIS A 558 15.68 3.14 13.26
N THR A 559 16.78 3.72 13.76
CA THR A 559 17.29 5.00 13.28
C THR A 559 17.76 4.89 11.84
N GLU A 560 18.44 3.79 11.48
CA GLU A 560 18.91 3.54 10.13
C GLU A 560 17.73 3.37 9.15
N GLU A 561 16.79 2.46 9.46
CA GLU A 561 15.58 2.19 8.66
C GLU A 561 14.81 3.48 8.37
N LEU A 562 14.69 4.36 9.35
CA LEU A 562 13.97 5.62 9.22
C LEU A 562 14.71 6.65 8.38
N LEU A 563 16.02 6.80 8.58
CA LEU A 563 16.84 7.70 7.76
C LEU A 563 16.82 7.25 6.29
N GLU A 564 16.89 5.95 6.04
CA GLU A 564 16.75 5.38 4.71
C GLU A 564 15.36 5.66 4.13
N ALA A 565 14.28 5.44 4.88
CA ALA A 565 12.91 5.67 4.41
C ALA A 565 12.65 7.15 4.06
N ILE A 566 13.18 8.09 4.85
CA ILE A 566 13.04 9.53 4.61
C ILE A 566 13.83 9.95 3.36
N MET A 567 15.11 9.52 3.26
CA MET A 567 16.05 9.99 2.24
C MET A 567 16.01 9.21 0.92
N GLY A 568 15.52 7.97 0.95
CA GLY A 568 15.57 7.00 -0.15
C GLY A 568 16.91 6.25 -0.23
N GLU A 569 16.84 4.96 -0.57
CA GLU A 569 17.96 3.99 -0.62
C GLU A 569 19.18 4.53 -1.39
N GLU A 570 18.98 5.07 -2.60
CA GLU A 570 20.09 5.61 -3.42
C GLU A 570 20.78 6.83 -2.79
N GLN A 571 20.05 7.67 -2.06
CA GLN A 571 20.63 8.83 -1.38
C GLN A 571 21.29 8.45 -0.06
N PHE A 572 20.72 7.46 0.62
CA PHE A 572 21.25 6.91 1.86
C PHE A 572 22.61 6.22 1.63
N ASN A 573 22.68 5.32 0.65
CA ASN A 573 23.85 4.48 0.33
C ASN A 573 24.98 5.20 -0.43
N ARG A 574 24.79 6.47 -0.81
CA ARG A 574 25.77 7.25 -1.62
C ARG A 574 27.10 7.55 -0.91
N ALA A 575 27.15 7.52 0.42
CA ALA A 575 28.41 7.57 1.19
C ALA A 575 28.43 6.42 2.20
N VAL A 576 29.09 5.32 1.80
CA VAL A 576 29.04 3.98 2.41
C VAL A 576 29.44 3.95 3.90
N ALA A 577 30.19 4.93 4.40
CA ALA A 577 30.67 4.94 5.79
C ALA A 577 29.84 5.79 6.76
N SER A 578 28.95 6.68 6.30
CA SER A 578 28.18 7.54 7.21
C SER A 578 27.09 6.81 8.02
N PRO A 579 26.39 5.78 7.51
CA PRO A 579 25.44 4.98 8.31
C PRO A 579 26.13 4.35 9.53
N LEU A 580 27.29 3.72 9.34
CA LEU A 580 28.09 3.14 10.42
C LEU A 580 28.48 4.16 11.50
N VAL A 581 28.76 5.41 11.13
CA VAL A 581 29.04 6.48 12.11
C VAL A 581 27.81 6.85 12.92
N ILE A 582 26.65 6.96 12.28
CA ILE A 582 25.40 7.27 12.97
C ILE A 582 25.05 6.14 13.94
N GLU A 583 25.11 4.90 13.48
CA GLU A 583 24.87 3.70 14.27
C GLU A 583 25.80 3.64 15.48
N ALA A 584 27.12 3.76 15.27
CA ALA A 584 28.10 3.71 16.35
C ALA A 584 27.93 4.83 17.38
N ILE A 585 27.57 6.05 16.94
CA ILE A 585 27.31 7.17 17.86
C ILE A 585 26.00 6.97 18.61
N VAL A 586 24.93 6.51 17.96
CA VAL A 586 23.65 6.17 18.63
C VAL A 586 23.89 5.11 19.71
N LYS A 587 24.63 4.04 19.40
CA LYS A 587 25.01 3.00 20.37
C LYS A 587 25.81 3.59 21.54
N ALA A 588 26.76 4.49 21.26
CA ALA A 588 27.55 5.16 22.28
C ALA A 588 26.71 6.10 23.16
N MET A 589 25.68 6.73 22.61
CA MET A 589 24.77 7.58 23.38
C MET A 589 23.94 6.80 24.41
N PHE A 590 23.78 5.48 24.22
CA PHE A 590 23.15 4.57 25.19
C PHE A 590 24.15 3.78 26.05
N ASP A 591 25.45 4.11 26.02
CA ASP A 591 26.46 3.44 26.84
C ASP A 591 26.03 3.41 28.32
N ALA A 592 26.25 2.27 28.98
CA ALA A 592 25.72 2.05 30.34
C ALA A 592 26.34 2.95 31.42
N VAL A 593 27.49 3.57 31.16
CA VAL A 593 28.18 4.48 32.10
C VAL A 593 28.20 5.91 31.59
N HIS A 594 28.45 6.10 30.29
CA HIS A 594 28.66 7.41 29.69
C HIS A 594 27.46 7.93 28.90
N GLY A 595 26.48 7.07 28.61
CA GLY A 595 25.25 7.41 27.90
C GLY A 595 24.07 7.72 28.82
N SER A 596 22.91 7.85 28.19
CA SER A 596 21.61 8.02 28.85
C SER A 596 20.65 6.94 28.36
N ASP A 597 19.61 6.63 29.13
CA ASP A 597 18.57 5.68 28.70
C ASP A 597 17.61 6.31 27.67
N GLN A 598 17.63 7.65 27.58
CA GLN A 598 16.88 8.46 26.62
C GLN A 598 17.71 9.67 26.18
N PHE A 599 17.58 10.07 24.91
CA PHE A 599 18.18 11.32 24.41
C PHE A 599 17.37 11.94 23.26
N THR A 600 17.74 13.13 22.81
CA THR A 600 17.07 13.84 21.70
C THR A 600 17.90 13.86 20.41
N LEU A 601 17.26 14.15 19.28
CA LEU A 601 17.98 14.37 18.02
C LEU A 601 18.99 15.51 18.14
N GLU A 602 18.67 16.54 18.91
CA GLU A 602 19.58 17.66 19.20
C GLU A 602 20.84 17.19 19.93
N ASP A 603 20.70 16.27 20.89
CA ASP A 603 21.85 15.67 21.57
C ASP A 603 22.71 14.85 20.60
N LEU A 604 22.08 14.07 19.72
CA LEU A 604 22.76 13.29 18.68
C LEU A 604 23.48 14.20 17.66
N GLN A 605 22.83 15.27 17.20
CA GLN A 605 23.43 16.26 16.30
C GLN A 605 24.62 16.96 16.97
N ARG A 606 24.47 17.35 18.25
CA ARG A 606 25.54 17.96 19.04
C ARG A 606 26.72 17.00 19.18
N ARG A 607 26.47 15.72 19.44
CA ARG A 607 27.50 14.70 19.58
C ARG A 607 28.26 14.44 18.28
N ILE A 608 27.55 14.35 17.15
CA ILE A 608 28.14 14.21 15.82
C ILE A 608 28.97 15.45 15.46
N GLY A 609 28.44 16.65 15.70
CA GLY A 609 29.15 17.91 15.47
C GLY A 609 30.46 17.99 16.25
N ARG A 610 30.43 17.64 17.55
CA ARG A 610 31.66 17.59 18.37
C ARG A 610 32.64 16.51 17.92
N PHE A 611 32.16 15.35 17.51
CA PHE A 611 33.03 14.31 16.94
C PHE A 611 33.72 14.81 15.66
N ALA A 612 33.01 15.58 14.82
CA ALA A 612 33.54 16.24 13.63
C ALA A 612 34.65 17.25 13.95
N GLU A 613 34.42 18.09 14.96
CA GLU A 613 35.31 19.20 15.31
C GLU A 613 36.57 18.74 16.04
N THR A 614 36.43 17.77 16.93
CA THR A 614 37.49 17.39 17.87
C THR A 614 38.21 16.09 17.49
N GLY A 615 37.58 15.21 16.69
CA GLY A 615 38.07 13.84 16.46
C GLY A 615 38.04 12.94 17.70
N HIS A 616 37.41 13.36 18.80
CA HIS A 616 37.33 12.59 20.04
C HIS A 616 36.14 11.63 20.01
N THR A 617 36.42 10.34 20.05
CA THR A 617 35.39 9.30 20.10
C THR A 617 34.57 9.41 21.40
N PRO A 618 33.24 9.26 21.34
CA PRO A 618 32.40 9.07 22.53
C PRO A 618 33.00 7.98 23.45
N PRO A 619 33.06 8.18 24.78
CA PRO A 619 33.54 7.14 25.69
C PRO A 619 32.50 6.02 25.77
N VAL A 620 32.97 4.79 25.61
CA VAL A 620 32.14 3.58 25.63
C VAL A 620 32.87 2.47 26.40
N ILE A 621 32.12 1.69 27.17
CA ILE A 621 32.63 0.54 27.92
C ILE A 621 32.89 -0.64 26.99
N ASP A 622 32.04 -0.83 25.98
CA ASP A 622 32.16 -1.94 25.04
C ASP A 622 33.43 -1.79 24.18
N ASP A 623 34.34 -2.76 24.29
CA ASP A 623 35.63 -2.75 23.60
C ASP A 623 35.47 -2.81 22.07
N GLY A 624 34.43 -3.50 21.58
CA GLY A 624 34.15 -3.62 20.15
C GLY A 624 33.70 -2.29 19.55
N LEU A 625 32.71 -1.65 20.17
CA LEU A 625 32.22 -0.32 19.80
C LEU A 625 33.33 0.74 19.93
N ARG A 626 34.19 0.63 20.96
CA ARG A 626 35.36 1.51 21.10
C ARG A 626 36.32 1.36 19.92
N GLN A 627 36.63 0.13 19.52
CA GLN A 627 37.48 -0.14 18.35
C GLN A 627 36.84 0.34 17.04
N GLU A 628 35.52 0.27 16.92
CA GLU A 628 34.79 0.79 15.77
C GLU A 628 34.86 2.32 15.68
N LEU A 629 34.51 3.02 16.77
CA LEU A 629 34.62 4.47 16.85
C LEU A 629 36.07 4.94 16.61
N GLN A 630 37.05 4.22 17.15
CA GLN A 630 38.46 4.54 16.93
C GLN A 630 38.90 4.29 15.48
N ARG A 631 38.46 3.19 14.84
CA ARG A 631 38.71 2.96 13.40
C ARG A 631 38.13 4.08 12.53
N ILE A 632 36.94 4.57 12.88
CA ILE A 632 36.35 5.74 12.22
C ILE A 632 37.26 6.96 12.42
N ALA A 633 37.62 7.28 13.67
CA ALA A 633 38.46 8.43 14.01
C ALA A 633 39.89 8.39 13.41
N ASP A 634 40.45 7.19 13.23
CA ASP A 634 41.79 6.98 12.66
C ASP A 634 41.82 7.14 11.12
N THR A 635 40.65 7.32 10.50
CA THR A 635 40.54 7.58 9.06
C THR A 635 41.13 8.96 8.75
N ASN A 636 41.85 9.12 7.62
CA ASN A 636 42.47 10.39 7.21
C ASN A 636 41.52 11.59 7.38
N GLY A 637 42.00 12.71 7.93
CA GLY A 637 41.19 13.86 8.36
C GLY A 637 40.20 14.38 7.31
N ASP A 638 40.60 14.45 6.03
CA ASP A 638 39.70 14.85 4.94
C ASP A 638 38.57 13.82 4.70
N THR A 639 38.88 12.53 4.87
CA THR A 639 37.91 11.44 4.69
C THR A 639 36.98 11.33 5.90
N LEU A 640 37.51 11.45 7.11
CA LEU A 640 36.74 11.52 8.35
C LEU A 640 35.76 12.71 8.32
N ALA A 641 36.24 13.91 7.97
CA ALA A 641 35.41 15.10 7.85
C ALA A 641 34.28 14.91 6.83
N ASN A 642 34.54 14.28 5.68
CA ASN A 642 33.50 13.98 4.69
C ASN A 642 32.49 12.94 5.19
N ILE A 643 32.92 11.93 5.95
CA ILE A 643 32.04 10.91 6.52
C ILE A 643 31.13 11.53 7.57
N ILE A 644 31.68 12.36 8.46
CA ILE A 644 30.95 13.02 9.54
C ILE A 644 30.05 14.14 9.02
N ASP A 645 30.49 14.96 8.06
CA ASP A 645 29.63 15.94 7.38
C ASP A 645 28.46 15.24 6.67
N GLY A 646 28.75 14.09 6.04
CA GLY A 646 27.75 13.20 5.49
C GLY A 646 26.76 12.68 6.55
N ALA A 647 27.21 12.33 7.75
CA ALA A 647 26.35 11.87 8.84
C ALA A 647 25.50 13.02 9.40
N ALA A 648 26.12 14.16 9.72
CA ALA A 648 25.45 15.36 10.22
C ALA A 648 24.38 15.85 9.26
N ARG A 649 24.65 15.87 7.95
CA ARG A 649 23.69 16.30 6.92
C ARG A 649 22.50 15.35 6.79
N ARG A 650 22.68 14.04 6.99
CA ARG A 650 21.59 13.05 6.97
C ARG A 650 20.64 13.24 8.16
N ILE A 651 21.21 13.37 9.36
CA ILE A 651 20.43 13.63 10.57
C ILE A 651 19.76 15.00 10.51
N ALA A 652 20.46 16.02 10.01
CA ALA A 652 19.88 17.33 9.76
C ALA A 652 18.74 17.26 8.75
N ASN A 653 18.87 16.47 7.66
CA ASN A 653 17.80 16.28 6.67
C ASN A 653 16.55 15.64 7.26
N ALA A 654 16.69 14.68 8.19
CA ALA A 654 15.55 14.13 8.93
C ALA A 654 14.88 15.17 9.84
N ALA A 655 15.64 16.18 10.29
CA ALA A 655 15.18 17.29 11.13
C ALA A 655 14.79 18.57 10.36
N ILE A 656 14.91 18.61 9.01
CA ILE A 656 14.82 19.86 8.22
C ILE A 656 13.50 20.59 8.41
N ASP A 657 12.40 19.85 8.61
CA ASP A 657 11.11 20.46 8.89
C ASP A 657 10.89 20.54 10.41
N SER A 658 10.69 21.77 10.90
CA SER A 658 10.41 22.06 12.31
C SER A 658 9.17 21.35 12.85
N ARG A 659 8.36 20.72 11.97
CA ARG A 659 7.19 19.92 12.33
C ARG A 659 7.47 18.43 12.48
N VAL A 660 8.60 17.95 11.96
CA VAL A 660 9.05 16.55 12.12
C VAL A 660 10.01 16.43 13.30
N ALA A 661 10.89 17.42 13.50
CA ALA A 661 11.86 17.46 14.61
C ALA A 661 11.26 17.17 16.02
N PRO A 662 10.05 17.63 16.37
CA PRO A 662 9.45 17.35 17.68
C PRO A 662 9.27 15.86 18.00
N LEU A 663 9.09 14.99 16.98
CA LEU A 663 9.00 13.53 17.18
C LEU A 663 10.31 12.91 17.67
N PHE A 664 11.44 13.59 17.44
CA PHE A 664 12.76 13.11 17.85
C PHE A 664 13.36 13.87 19.03
N ASN A 665 12.72 14.97 19.44
CA ASN A 665 13.21 15.86 20.50
C ASN A 665 12.39 15.74 21.81
N TYR A 666 11.58 14.69 21.93
CA TYR A 666 10.87 14.37 23.16
C TYR A 666 11.62 13.28 23.93
N ALA A 667 12.22 13.66 25.06
CA ALA A 667 12.88 12.75 26.00
C ALA A 667 12.52 13.19 27.44
N PRO A 668 11.49 12.60 28.07
CA PRO A 668 11.09 12.97 29.42
C PRO A 668 12.14 12.55 30.47
N ASP A 669 12.59 13.49 31.30
CA ASP A 669 13.56 13.21 32.37
C ASP A 669 13.02 12.18 33.38
N ALA A 670 13.79 11.12 33.63
CA ALA A 670 13.45 9.99 34.50
C ALA A 670 13.25 10.31 36.01
N GLY A 671 13.25 11.60 36.40
CA GLY A 671 13.09 12.06 37.78
C GLY A 671 12.14 13.23 37.99
N SER A 672 11.52 13.76 36.94
CA SER A 672 10.55 14.87 37.04
C SER A 672 9.16 14.41 36.59
N THR A 673 8.08 14.96 37.16
CA THR A 673 6.74 14.75 36.58
C THR A 673 6.74 15.37 35.19
N PRO A 674 6.64 14.58 34.11
CA PRO A 674 6.76 15.12 32.77
C PRO A 674 5.58 16.05 32.49
N THR A 675 5.86 17.18 31.85
CA THR A 675 4.85 18.17 31.44
C THR A 675 3.89 17.64 30.38
N VAL A 676 4.30 16.60 29.65
CA VAL A 676 3.54 15.85 28.65
C VAL A 676 3.63 14.37 28.99
N GLU A 677 2.50 13.68 29.07
CA GLU A 677 2.43 12.23 29.31
C GLU A 677 2.89 11.49 28.03
N PRO A 678 3.80 10.49 28.11
CA PRO A 678 4.22 9.73 26.94
C PRO A 678 3.03 9.06 26.22
N PHE A 679 3.08 9.04 24.89
CA PHE A 679 2.12 8.33 24.04
C PHE A 679 2.66 6.95 23.65
N ASP A 680 2.62 6.04 24.63
CA ASP A 680 3.15 4.67 24.49
C ASP A 680 2.41 3.88 23.40
N TRP A 681 3.03 3.72 22.23
CA TRP A 681 2.43 2.97 21.12
C TRP A 681 2.17 1.53 21.51
N ARG A 682 3.11 0.88 22.23
CA ARG A 682 2.97 -0.52 22.63
C ARG A 682 1.70 -0.72 23.46
N ALA A 683 1.45 0.12 24.45
CA ALA A 683 0.23 0.06 25.25
C ALA A 683 -1.03 0.35 24.41
N LYS A 684 -0.95 1.36 23.53
CA LYS A 684 -2.11 1.77 22.71
C LYS A 684 -2.55 0.72 21.71
N LEU A 685 -1.64 -0.09 21.14
CA LEU A 685 -1.99 -1.13 20.16
C LEU A 685 -2.96 -2.19 20.71
N ASP A 686 -2.93 -2.48 22.01
CA ASP A 686 -3.85 -3.41 22.69
C ASP A 686 -5.12 -2.73 23.24
N GLU A 687 -5.22 -1.40 23.13
CA GLU A 687 -6.37 -0.64 23.61
C GLU A 687 -7.41 -0.47 22.50
N ASP A 688 -8.69 -0.68 22.83
CA ASP A 688 -9.83 -0.41 21.95
C ASP A 688 -10.03 1.11 21.77
N CYS A 689 -9.15 1.71 20.98
CA CYS A 689 -9.07 3.13 20.74
C CYS A 689 -8.92 3.46 19.25
N VAL A 690 -9.27 4.69 18.90
CA VAL A 690 -9.11 5.22 17.54
C VAL A 690 -8.12 6.36 17.57
N ILE A 691 -7.04 6.27 16.81
CA ILE A 691 -5.96 7.25 16.77
C ILE A 691 -5.94 7.89 15.38
N ILE A 692 -6.29 9.17 15.29
CA ILE A 692 -6.32 9.92 14.04
C ILE A 692 -5.11 10.84 13.97
N VAL A 693 -4.23 10.62 12.99
CA VAL A 693 -3.11 11.50 12.67
C VAL A 693 -3.51 12.36 11.47
N ASP A 694 -3.92 13.59 11.75
CA ASP A 694 -4.32 14.57 10.74
C ASP A 694 -3.07 15.30 10.22
N THR A 695 -2.70 15.01 8.98
CA THR A 695 -1.53 15.57 8.31
C THR A 695 -1.91 16.58 7.21
N SER A 696 -3.21 16.91 7.10
CA SER A 696 -3.77 17.68 5.99
C SER A 696 -3.27 19.11 5.84
N LYS A 697 -2.81 19.71 6.94
CA LYS A 697 -2.26 21.08 6.98
C LYS A 697 -0.76 21.14 6.63
N LEU A 698 -0.13 19.99 6.37
CA LEU A 698 1.29 19.89 6.05
C LEU A 698 1.54 19.99 4.53
N ARG A 699 2.79 20.29 4.16
CA ARG A 699 3.25 20.15 2.77
C ARG A 699 3.59 18.68 2.51
N ALA A 700 3.61 18.27 1.24
CA ALA A 700 3.76 16.86 0.83
C ALA A 700 5.00 16.16 1.43
N GLU A 701 6.17 16.81 1.45
CA GLU A 701 7.41 16.20 1.97
C GLU A 701 7.41 16.01 3.49
N PRO A 702 7.08 17.05 4.32
CA PRO A 702 6.89 16.88 5.77
C PRO A 702 5.77 15.89 6.13
N GLN A 703 4.67 15.90 5.37
CA GLN A 703 3.55 14.97 5.52
C GLN A 703 4.01 13.52 5.32
N ARG A 704 4.78 13.25 4.27
CA ARG A 704 5.39 11.95 3.98
C ARG A 704 6.34 11.54 5.12
N ALA A 705 7.27 12.41 5.50
CA ALA A 705 8.25 12.11 6.54
C ALA A 705 7.58 11.77 7.88
N LEU A 706 6.63 12.60 8.34
CA LEU A 706 5.91 12.39 9.59
C LEU A 706 5.11 11.08 9.60
N THR A 707 4.44 10.77 8.48
CA THR A 707 3.72 9.50 8.33
C THR A 707 4.68 8.32 8.45
N LEU A 708 5.84 8.37 7.80
CA LEU A 708 6.86 7.32 7.88
C LEU A 708 7.44 7.16 9.29
N VAL A 709 7.74 8.25 10.00
CA VAL A 709 8.24 8.20 11.38
C VAL A 709 7.24 7.48 12.29
N ILE A 710 5.95 7.86 12.22
CA ILE A 710 4.92 7.26 13.06
C ILE A 710 4.66 5.80 12.67
N LEU A 711 4.62 5.46 11.38
CA LEU A 711 4.54 4.07 10.92
C LEU A 711 5.72 3.24 11.41
N SER A 712 6.91 3.84 11.46
CA SER A 712 8.11 3.23 12.03
C SER A 712 7.90 2.92 13.52
N GLN A 713 7.44 3.89 14.31
CA GLN A 713 7.17 3.68 15.74
C GLN A 713 6.14 2.56 15.98
N ILE A 714 5.07 2.54 15.18
CA ILE A 714 4.05 1.48 15.21
C ILE A 714 4.68 0.12 14.86
N TRP A 715 5.54 0.07 13.83
CA TRP A 715 6.24 -1.15 13.43
C TRP A 715 7.11 -1.70 14.55
N THR A 716 7.90 -0.84 15.21
CA THR A 716 8.72 -1.21 16.37
C THR A 716 7.85 -1.72 17.53
N ALA A 717 6.74 -1.05 17.83
CA ALA A 717 5.79 -1.47 18.86
C ALA A 717 5.13 -2.83 18.53
N LEU A 718 4.84 -3.12 17.26
CA LEU A 718 4.32 -4.43 16.80
C LEU A 718 5.37 -5.54 16.93
N LYS A 719 6.62 -5.28 16.53
CA LYS A 719 7.76 -6.21 16.71
C LYS A 719 7.92 -6.56 18.19
N HIS A 720 7.81 -5.56 19.06
CA HIS A 720 7.89 -5.70 20.51
C HIS A 720 6.75 -6.55 21.09
N ARG A 721 5.50 -6.24 20.73
CA ARG A 721 4.30 -6.98 21.12
C ARG A 721 4.37 -8.49 20.81
N GLU A 722 4.93 -8.86 19.65
CA GLU A 722 5.11 -10.27 19.27
C GLU A 722 6.26 -10.97 20.04
N ARG A 723 7.33 -10.26 20.37
CA ARG A 723 8.41 -10.81 21.22
C ARG A 723 7.90 -11.15 22.63
N GLU A 724 7.06 -10.29 23.21
CA GLU A 724 6.41 -10.55 24.51
C GLU A 724 5.53 -11.80 24.45
N ARG A 725 4.69 -11.92 23.42
CA ARG A 725 3.86 -13.13 23.17
C ARG A 725 4.69 -14.42 23.12
N ARG A 726 5.83 -14.40 22.43
CA ARG A 726 6.69 -15.60 22.29
C ARG A 726 7.34 -16.02 23.60
N THR A 727 7.60 -15.06 24.48
CA THR A 727 8.26 -15.28 25.77
C THR A 727 7.25 -15.75 26.82
N ASP A 728 6.02 -15.25 26.74
CA ASP A 728 4.96 -15.54 27.71
C ASP A 728 4.15 -16.78 27.28
N TYR A 729 4.63 -17.98 27.63
CA TYR A 729 4.01 -19.28 27.27
C TYR A 729 2.55 -19.47 27.75
N ALA A 730 2.01 -18.54 28.54
CA ALA A 730 0.67 -18.60 29.12
C ALA A 730 -0.43 -17.98 28.22
N THR A 731 -0.10 -17.12 27.26
CA THR A 731 -1.09 -16.42 26.40
C THR A 731 -1.28 -17.14 25.07
N THR A 732 -2.17 -18.15 25.04
CA THR A 732 -2.46 -18.94 23.82
C THR A 732 -3.43 -18.27 22.83
N GLY A 733 -4.07 -17.14 23.18
CA GLY A 733 -5.04 -16.45 22.31
C GLY A 733 -4.35 -15.41 21.43
N ASP A 734 -4.80 -15.22 20.19
CA ASP A 734 -4.31 -14.18 19.27
C ASP A 734 -4.41 -12.77 19.89
N PRO A 735 -3.47 -11.85 19.58
CA PRO A 735 -3.53 -10.52 20.15
C PRO A 735 -4.65 -9.70 19.47
N PRO A 736 -5.20 -8.66 20.14
CA PRO A 736 -6.20 -7.76 19.55
C PRO A 736 -5.80 -7.27 18.14
N LEU A 737 -6.73 -7.27 17.19
CA LEU A 737 -6.43 -6.84 15.83
C LEU A 737 -6.16 -5.33 15.79
N VAL A 738 -4.99 -4.93 15.30
CA VAL A 738 -4.67 -3.53 15.00
C VAL A 738 -5.05 -3.23 13.55
N ASN A 739 -5.68 -2.10 13.28
CA ASN A 739 -6.01 -1.65 11.93
C ASN A 739 -5.29 -0.34 11.62
N VAL A 740 -4.47 -0.33 10.57
CA VAL A 740 -3.76 0.88 10.09
C VAL A 740 -4.33 1.30 8.75
N HIS A 741 -4.99 2.46 8.72
CA HIS A 741 -5.61 3.04 7.53
C HIS A 741 -4.80 4.25 7.04
N VAL A 742 -4.24 4.15 5.84
CA VAL A 742 -3.44 5.21 5.23
C VAL A 742 -4.19 5.79 4.03
N GLU A 743 -4.79 6.96 4.19
CA GLU A 743 -5.35 7.73 3.07
C GLU A 743 -4.22 8.33 2.20
N GLU A 744 -4.46 8.47 0.89
CA GLU A 744 -3.48 8.95 -0.11
C GLU A 744 -2.08 8.30 0.03
N ALA A 745 -2.06 6.97 0.19
CA ALA A 745 -0.86 6.21 0.53
C ALA A 745 0.23 6.23 -0.56
N ALA A 746 -0.05 6.75 -1.76
CA ALA A 746 0.88 6.77 -2.89
C ALA A 746 2.24 7.42 -2.55
N THR A 747 2.26 8.34 -1.60
CA THR A 747 3.48 9.07 -1.18
C THR A 747 4.39 8.26 -0.24
N VAL A 748 3.85 7.28 0.48
CA VAL A 748 4.56 6.50 1.52
C VAL A 748 4.65 5.02 1.21
N ALA A 749 3.78 4.48 0.35
CA ALA A 749 3.69 3.06 0.09
C ALA A 749 4.87 2.48 -0.72
N ALA A 750 5.72 3.34 -1.28
CA ALA A 750 7.01 2.95 -1.88
C ALA A 750 8.17 2.85 -0.86
N SER A 751 7.89 2.92 0.44
CA SER A 751 8.91 2.79 1.49
C SER A 751 9.07 1.35 1.97
N GLY A 752 10.28 1.00 2.42
CA GLY A 752 10.57 -0.31 3.03
C GLY A 752 9.64 -0.65 4.20
N ILE A 753 9.36 0.32 5.08
CA ILE A 753 8.47 0.14 6.25
C ILE A 753 7.07 -0.32 5.83
N VAL A 754 6.47 0.28 4.79
CA VAL A 754 5.14 -0.14 4.33
C VAL A 754 5.20 -1.51 3.66
N ALA A 755 6.27 -1.80 2.91
CA ALA A 755 6.47 -3.13 2.32
C ALA A 755 6.58 -4.22 3.41
N ASP A 756 7.31 -3.94 4.49
CA ASP A 756 7.46 -4.87 5.62
C ASP A 756 6.15 -5.08 6.38
N LEU A 757 5.38 -4.01 6.60
CA LEU A 757 4.03 -4.08 7.17
C LEU A 757 3.09 -4.97 6.33
N LEU A 758 3.16 -4.90 5.00
CA LEU A 758 2.33 -5.74 4.13
C LEU A 758 2.82 -7.19 4.07
N ARG A 759 4.13 -7.43 4.15
CA ARG A 759 4.71 -8.77 4.05
C ARG A 759 4.60 -9.57 5.34
N GLU A 760 4.83 -8.91 6.47
CA GLU A 760 5.01 -9.54 7.77
C GLU A 760 3.90 -9.16 8.77
N GLY A 761 3.17 -8.06 8.55
CA GLY A 761 2.13 -7.55 9.45
C GLY A 761 1.04 -8.56 9.80
N ARG A 762 0.72 -9.48 8.89
CA ARG A 762 -0.20 -10.60 9.16
C ARG A 762 0.19 -11.44 10.39
N SER A 763 1.48 -11.58 10.66
CA SER A 763 2.01 -12.34 11.82
C SER A 763 1.98 -11.55 13.12
N PHE A 764 1.99 -10.21 13.04
CA PHE A 764 1.93 -9.30 14.18
C PHE A 764 0.50 -8.91 14.57
N GLY A 765 -0.51 -9.45 13.88
CA GLY A 765 -1.91 -9.14 14.13
C GLY A 765 -2.31 -7.74 13.70
N VAL A 766 -1.74 -7.22 12.61
CA VAL A 766 -2.10 -5.93 12.01
C VAL A 766 -2.74 -6.10 10.63
N GLY A 767 -3.85 -5.43 10.40
CA GLY A 767 -4.46 -5.19 9.08
C GLY A 767 -4.06 -3.82 8.56
N VAL A 768 -3.71 -3.72 7.28
CA VAL A 768 -3.30 -2.45 6.65
C VAL A 768 -4.25 -2.15 5.51
N THR A 769 -4.85 -0.97 5.52
CA THR A 769 -5.71 -0.46 4.45
C THR A 769 -5.02 0.70 3.75
N LEU A 770 -4.68 0.52 2.48
CA LEU A 770 -4.09 1.56 1.64
C LEU A 770 -5.18 2.18 0.76
N SER A 771 -5.40 3.48 0.88
CA SER A 771 -6.33 4.22 0.05
C SER A 771 -5.58 5.06 -0.98
N LEU A 772 -5.86 4.85 -2.27
CA LEU A 772 -5.16 5.44 -3.41
C LEU A 772 -6.14 6.05 -4.40
N GLN A 773 -5.69 7.05 -5.17
CA GLN A 773 -6.49 7.51 -6.31
C GLN A 773 -6.40 6.50 -7.46
N TYR A 774 -5.18 6.09 -7.81
CA TYR A 774 -4.91 5.12 -8.86
C TYR A 774 -3.69 4.25 -8.49
N PRO A 775 -3.78 2.91 -8.52
CA PRO A 775 -2.66 2.03 -8.22
C PRO A 775 -1.40 2.31 -9.04
N LYS A 776 -1.52 2.78 -10.28
CA LYS A 776 -0.39 3.24 -11.11
C LYS A 776 0.50 4.32 -10.46
N GLN A 777 0.00 5.06 -9.46
CA GLN A 777 0.81 6.01 -8.69
C GLN A 777 1.94 5.29 -7.93
N LEU A 778 1.67 4.09 -7.39
CA LEU A 778 2.67 3.27 -6.72
C LEU A 778 3.75 2.81 -7.70
N ARG A 779 3.37 2.26 -8.86
CA ARG A 779 4.33 1.81 -9.88
C ARG A 779 5.25 2.94 -10.38
N ARG A 780 4.74 4.18 -10.44
CA ARG A 780 5.54 5.36 -10.81
C ARG A 780 6.57 5.73 -9.73
N ALA A 781 6.27 5.43 -8.47
CA ALA A 781 7.16 5.68 -7.36
C ALA A 781 8.20 4.56 -7.24
N ASP A 782 7.76 3.31 -7.27
CA ASP A 782 8.59 2.11 -7.23
C ASP A 782 7.82 0.89 -7.78
N GLU A 783 8.43 0.16 -8.72
CA GLU A 783 7.86 -1.05 -9.31
C GLU A 783 7.92 -2.25 -8.36
N ALA A 784 8.96 -2.34 -7.51
CA ALA A 784 9.10 -3.42 -6.54
C ALA A 784 8.08 -3.28 -5.40
N ALA A 785 7.93 -2.07 -4.83
CA ALA A 785 6.90 -1.80 -3.83
C ALA A 785 5.48 -1.97 -4.39
N TYR A 786 5.28 -1.66 -5.67
CA TYR A 786 4.03 -1.94 -6.37
C TYR A 786 3.73 -3.43 -6.39
N ASP A 787 4.67 -4.25 -6.88
CA ASP A 787 4.48 -5.70 -6.95
C ASP A 787 4.28 -6.30 -5.55
N GLU A 788 5.02 -5.83 -4.54
CA GLU A 788 4.89 -6.27 -3.15
C GLU A 788 3.50 -5.95 -2.58
N ALA A 789 3.02 -4.72 -2.77
CA ALA A 789 1.70 -4.31 -2.29
C ALA A 789 0.58 -5.13 -2.97
N ILE A 790 0.70 -5.36 -4.27
CA ILE A 790 -0.29 -6.11 -5.03
C ILE A 790 -0.31 -7.60 -4.64
N ASN A 791 0.85 -8.20 -4.37
CA ASN A 791 0.95 -9.62 -4.02
C ASN A 791 0.54 -9.94 -2.58
N ASN A 792 0.66 -8.99 -1.65
CA ASN A 792 0.36 -9.21 -0.24
C ASN A 792 -1.02 -8.70 0.19
N ILE A 793 -1.83 -8.13 -0.71
CA ILE A 793 -3.18 -7.64 -0.42
C ILE A 793 -4.23 -8.69 -0.83
N GLY A 794 -5.05 -9.10 0.14
CA GLY A 794 -6.13 -10.07 -0.02
C GLY A 794 -7.49 -9.45 -0.37
N THR A 795 -7.68 -8.16 -0.09
CA THR A 795 -8.94 -7.44 -0.39
C THR A 795 -8.67 -6.27 -1.32
N VAL A 796 -9.35 -6.21 -2.46
CA VAL A 796 -9.25 -5.07 -3.38
C VAL A 796 -10.62 -4.49 -3.60
N ILE A 797 -10.78 -3.20 -3.35
CA ILE A 797 -12.02 -2.45 -3.58
C ILE A 797 -11.70 -1.27 -4.49
N SER A 798 -12.31 -1.24 -5.67
CA SER A 798 -12.07 -0.19 -6.65
C SER A 798 -13.36 0.51 -7.04
N GLY A 799 -13.39 1.83 -6.87
CA GLY A 799 -14.36 2.72 -7.50
C GLY A 799 -13.96 3.02 -8.95
N ARG A 800 -14.61 4.03 -9.54
CA ARG A 800 -14.36 4.42 -10.94
C ARG A 800 -12.90 4.83 -11.18
N VAL A 801 -12.25 4.15 -12.13
CA VAL A 801 -10.86 4.40 -12.56
C VAL A 801 -10.80 4.42 -14.10
N ALA A 802 -10.20 5.46 -14.67
CA ALA A 802 -10.24 5.70 -16.11
C ALA A 802 -9.29 4.81 -16.94
N ASP A 803 -8.12 4.45 -16.41
CA ASP A 803 -7.13 3.62 -17.14
C ASP A 803 -6.07 3.05 -16.18
N ASP A 804 -6.29 1.84 -15.66
CA ASP A 804 -5.32 1.10 -14.86
C ASP A 804 -5.34 -0.39 -15.23
N THR A 805 -4.42 -0.79 -16.11
CA THR A 805 -4.29 -2.17 -16.60
C THR A 805 -4.01 -3.16 -15.48
N ALA A 806 -3.32 -2.73 -14.43
CA ALA A 806 -2.85 -3.62 -13.40
C ALA A 806 -3.92 -3.89 -12.34
N LEU A 807 -4.73 -2.88 -12.01
CA LEU A 807 -5.97 -3.09 -11.27
C LEU A 807 -6.96 -3.97 -12.05
N ALA A 808 -7.04 -3.79 -13.37
CA ALA A 808 -7.84 -4.65 -14.22
C ALA A 808 -7.31 -6.11 -14.26
N HIS A 809 -6.00 -6.31 -14.15
CA HIS A 809 -5.42 -7.64 -13.98
C HIS A 809 -5.79 -8.28 -12.64
N LEU A 810 -5.76 -7.53 -11.53
CA LEU A 810 -6.16 -8.03 -10.21
C LEU A 810 -7.63 -8.42 -10.11
N LEU A 811 -8.48 -7.68 -10.84
CA LEU A 811 -9.92 -7.92 -10.88
C LEU A 811 -10.31 -8.89 -12.02
N SER A 812 -9.33 -9.40 -12.78
CA SER A 812 -9.57 -10.37 -13.84
C SER A 812 -9.70 -11.78 -13.30
N THR A 813 -10.57 -12.55 -13.93
CA THR A 813 -10.75 -13.99 -13.69
C THR A 813 -10.80 -14.72 -15.03
N ASP A 814 -10.73 -16.05 -15.04
CA ASP A 814 -10.93 -16.83 -16.28
C ASP A 814 -12.23 -16.48 -17.01
N ALA A 815 -13.26 -16.06 -16.26
CA ALA A 815 -14.55 -15.63 -16.79
C ALA A 815 -14.61 -14.14 -17.15
N THR A 816 -13.68 -13.30 -16.68
CA THR A 816 -13.65 -11.85 -16.94
C THR A 816 -12.23 -11.43 -17.32
N PRO A 817 -11.92 -11.35 -18.63
CA PRO A 817 -10.61 -10.92 -19.11
C PRO A 817 -10.27 -9.50 -18.63
N PRO A 818 -8.98 -9.14 -18.54
CA PRO A 818 -8.53 -7.82 -18.08
C PRO A 818 -9.17 -6.64 -18.85
N ALA A 819 -9.42 -6.81 -20.16
CA ALA A 819 -10.10 -5.78 -20.95
C ALA A 819 -11.53 -5.51 -20.46
N ASN A 820 -12.27 -6.56 -20.08
CA ASN A 820 -13.63 -6.43 -19.56
C ASN A 820 -13.65 -5.86 -18.14
N ALA A 821 -12.69 -6.26 -17.29
CA ALA A 821 -12.52 -5.65 -15.96
C ALA A 821 -12.20 -4.15 -16.07
N SER A 822 -11.32 -3.76 -17.00
CA SER A 822 -10.98 -2.35 -17.27
C SER A 822 -12.19 -1.55 -17.78
N ASN A 823 -12.99 -2.10 -18.68
CA ASN A 823 -14.22 -1.46 -19.13
C ASN A 823 -15.18 -1.24 -17.95
N ARG A 824 -15.40 -2.27 -17.11
CA ARG A 824 -16.25 -2.16 -15.92
C ARG A 824 -15.78 -1.08 -14.94
N LEU A 825 -14.48 -1.01 -14.65
CA LEU A 825 -13.90 0.05 -13.81
C LEU A 825 -14.18 1.45 -14.34
N ARG A 826 -14.22 1.64 -15.66
CA ARG A 826 -14.60 2.93 -16.28
C ARG A 826 -16.10 3.23 -16.16
N GLY A 827 -16.93 2.18 -16.18
CA GLY A 827 -18.39 2.25 -16.14
C GLY A 827 -19.04 2.41 -14.76
N LEU A 828 -18.28 2.29 -13.66
CA LEU A 828 -18.80 2.41 -12.28
C LEU A 828 -19.40 3.80 -12.00
N ALA A 829 -20.57 3.83 -11.36
CA ALA A 829 -21.15 5.07 -10.86
C ALA A 829 -20.45 5.53 -9.56
N PRO A 830 -20.53 6.82 -9.19
CA PRO A 830 -20.10 7.27 -7.86
C PRO A 830 -20.82 6.49 -6.75
N GLY A 831 -20.09 5.99 -5.76
CA GLY A 831 -20.64 5.14 -4.70
C GLY A 831 -20.78 3.66 -5.06
N GLU A 832 -20.41 3.25 -6.28
CA GLU A 832 -20.29 1.84 -6.64
C GLU A 832 -18.84 1.38 -6.62
N TRP A 833 -18.63 0.14 -6.19
CA TRP A 833 -17.31 -0.46 -6.02
C TRP A 833 -17.28 -1.84 -6.65
N LEU A 834 -16.22 -2.13 -7.41
CA LEU A 834 -15.89 -3.48 -7.82
C LEU A 834 -14.92 -4.06 -6.80
N ALA A 835 -15.27 -5.20 -6.19
CA ALA A 835 -14.53 -5.77 -5.08
C ALA A 835 -14.10 -7.22 -5.31
N THR A 836 -12.88 -7.56 -4.89
CA THR A 836 -12.39 -8.91 -4.67
C THR A 836 -12.20 -9.12 -3.17
N LEU A 837 -12.79 -10.19 -2.65
CA LEU A 837 -12.81 -10.48 -1.21
C LEU A 837 -11.70 -11.45 -0.81
N PRO A 838 -11.17 -11.35 0.44
CA PRO A 838 -10.08 -12.18 0.90
C PRO A 838 -10.54 -13.61 1.15
N THR A 839 -9.76 -14.61 0.73
CA THR A 839 -10.17 -16.01 0.81
C THR A 839 -9.73 -16.66 2.13
N PRO A 840 -10.65 -17.24 2.92
CA PRO A 840 -10.27 -18.04 4.09
C PRO A 840 -9.40 -19.24 3.70
N PHE A 841 -8.47 -19.63 4.57
CA PHE A 841 -7.62 -20.79 4.33
C PHE A 841 -8.45 -22.06 4.05
N GLY A 842 -8.12 -22.77 2.96
CA GLY A 842 -8.82 -23.99 2.55
C GLY A 842 -10.17 -23.78 1.86
N SER A 843 -10.57 -22.53 1.57
CA SER A 843 -11.79 -22.20 0.83
C SER A 843 -11.51 -21.85 -0.63
N GLU A 844 -12.54 -21.90 -1.46
CA GLU A 844 -12.48 -21.48 -2.87
C GLU A 844 -12.57 -19.94 -2.95
N PRO A 845 -11.74 -19.26 -3.75
CA PRO A 845 -11.75 -17.81 -3.83
C PRO A 845 -13.08 -17.30 -4.41
N PRO A 846 -13.73 -16.32 -3.76
CA PRO A 846 -14.95 -15.73 -4.29
C PRO A 846 -14.64 -14.97 -5.58
N ARG A 847 -15.59 -15.00 -6.51
CA ARG A 847 -15.49 -14.20 -7.74
C ARG A 847 -15.68 -12.72 -7.41
N PRO A 848 -15.12 -11.80 -8.22
CA PRO A 848 -15.36 -10.37 -8.05
C PRO A 848 -16.85 -10.05 -8.09
N LEU A 849 -17.28 -9.10 -7.26
CA LEU A 849 -18.66 -8.66 -7.18
C LEU A 849 -18.77 -7.13 -7.18
N LEU A 850 -19.97 -6.66 -7.51
CA LEU A 850 -20.30 -5.25 -7.45
C LEU A 850 -20.92 -4.93 -6.08
N LEU A 851 -20.46 -3.86 -5.45
CA LEU A 851 -20.95 -3.33 -4.19
C LEU A 851 -21.46 -1.91 -4.39
N GLU A 852 -22.44 -1.52 -3.60
CA GLU A 852 -22.85 -0.15 -3.41
C GLU A 852 -22.45 0.33 -2.01
N SER A 853 -22.04 1.60 -1.91
CA SER A 853 -21.70 2.25 -0.65
C SER A 853 -22.84 2.13 0.36
N LEU A 854 -22.47 1.94 1.62
CA LEU A 854 -23.40 2.07 2.74
C LEU A 854 -23.96 3.49 2.82
N PRO A 855 -25.18 3.66 3.37
CA PRO A 855 -25.70 4.99 3.67
C PRO A 855 -24.76 5.75 4.60
N LEU A 856 -24.79 7.08 4.52
CA LEU A 856 -24.00 7.94 5.40
C LEU A 856 -24.35 7.64 6.87
N PRO A 857 -23.34 7.52 7.75
CA PRO A 857 -23.56 7.09 9.11
C PRO A 857 -24.32 8.16 9.92
N PRO A 858 -25.00 7.77 11.01
CA PRO A 858 -25.61 8.73 11.93
C PRO A 858 -24.59 9.79 12.37
N GLY A 859 -25.02 11.04 12.52
CA GLY A 859 -24.15 12.16 12.89
C GLY A 859 -23.47 12.87 11.72
N HIS A 860 -23.36 12.23 10.55
CA HIS A 860 -22.83 12.86 9.34
C HIS A 860 -23.70 14.07 8.91
N PRO A 861 -23.12 15.23 8.57
CA PRO A 861 -23.88 16.46 8.31
C PRO A 861 -24.80 16.37 7.09
N GLU A 862 -24.40 15.60 6.08
CA GLU A 862 -25.16 15.37 4.84
C GLU A 862 -25.98 14.07 4.85
N GLY A 863 -25.98 13.34 5.97
CA GLY A 863 -26.73 12.07 6.10
C GLY A 863 -28.18 12.27 6.51
N ASP A 864 -28.96 11.19 6.53
CA ASP A 864 -30.39 11.21 6.89
C ASP A 864 -30.63 11.49 8.39
N SER A 865 -29.60 11.28 9.23
CA SER A 865 -29.68 11.44 10.69
C SER A 865 -28.53 12.30 11.22
N PRO A 866 -28.47 13.60 10.91
CA PRO A 866 -27.42 14.49 11.42
C PRO A 866 -27.62 14.79 12.92
N LEU A 867 -26.57 15.25 13.61
CA LEU A 867 -26.67 15.62 15.02
C LEU A 867 -27.72 16.72 15.23
N SER A 868 -28.69 16.47 16.12
CA SER A 868 -29.65 17.49 16.57
C SER A 868 -28.93 18.67 17.26
N PRO A 869 -29.56 19.85 17.37
CA PRO A 869 -28.95 21.00 18.04
C PRO A 869 -28.49 20.71 19.48
N ALA A 870 -29.23 19.89 20.23
CA ALA A 870 -28.85 19.48 21.58
C ALA A 870 -27.65 18.52 21.57
N GLN A 871 -27.67 17.51 20.70
CA GLN A 871 -26.54 16.58 20.54
C GLN A 871 -25.27 17.29 20.07
N ARG A 872 -25.39 18.31 19.21
CA ARG A 872 -24.26 19.13 18.74
C ARG A 872 -23.58 19.87 19.89
N ALA A 873 -24.34 20.43 20.83
CA ALA A 873 -23.76 21.09 22.01
C ALA A 873 -22.98 20.09 22.89
N THR A 874 -23.52 18.90 23.11
CA THR A 874 -22.82 17.84 23.87
C THR A 874 -21.62 17.26 23.12
N PHE A 875 -21.71 17.16 21.80
CA PHE A 875 -20.60 16.75 20.93
C PHE A 875 -19.43 17.74 21.01
N GLU A 876 -19.68 19.05 20.95
CA GLU A 876 -18.60 20.05 21.07
C GLU A 876 -17.92 19.99 22.44
N ALA A 877 -18.67 19.68 23.51
CA ALA A 877 -18.10 19.45 24.83
C ALA A 877 -17.21 18.19 24.86
N ALA A 878 -17.69 17.08 24.30
CA ALA A 878 -16.92 15.84 24.16
C ALA A 878 -15.66 16.05 23.28
N ARG A 879 -15.78 16.81 22.18
CA ARG A 879 -14.69 17.17 21.28
C ARG A 879 -13.61 17.96 22.01
N THR A 880 -14.00 18.90 22.87
CA THR A 880 -13.10 19.69 23.72
C THR A 880 -12.37 18.82 24.74
N GLN A 881 -13.10 17.93 25.44
CA GLN A 881 -12.50 16.99 26.40
C GLN A 881 -11.51 16.02 25.73
N ARG A 882 -11.90 15.51 24.55
CA ARG A 882 -11.02 14.69 23.71
C ARG A 882 -9.77 15.47 23.31
N ALA A 883 -9.91 16.71 22.84
CA ALA A 883 -8.76 17.54 22.46
C ALA A 883 -7.81 17.80 23.65
N GLU A 884 -8.34 18.00 24.85
CA GLU A 884 -7.51 18.09 26.07
C GLU A 884 -6.74 16.79 26.34
N ARG A 885 -7.41 15.63 26.22
CA ARG A 885 -6.75 14.34 26.40
C ARG A 885 -5.68 14.07 25.34
N SER A 886 -5.95 14.34 24.07
CA SER A 886 -4.91 14.26 23.02
C SER A 886 -3.71 15.13 23.35
N ARG A 887 -3.94 16.38 23.78
CA ARG A 887 -2.86 17.35 24.10
C ARG A 887 -1.98 16.91 25.26
N ARG A 888 -2.52 16.20 26.26
CA ARG A 888 -1.71 15.62 27.34
C ARG A 888 -0.67 14.63 26.84
N HIS A 889 -0.92 13.99 25.69
CA HIS A 889 0.00 13.06 25.05
C HIS A 889 0.63 13.60 23.77
N ALA A 890 0.69 14.92 23.60
CA ALA A 890 1.19 15.53 22.37
C ALA A 890 2.31 16.54 22.64
N VAL A 891 3.33 16.51 21.78
CA VAL A 891 4.42 17.50 21.76
C VAL A 891 4.01 18.62 20.81
N SER A 892 4.10 19.87 21.27
CA SER A 892 3.75 21.04 20.47
C SER A 892 4.80 21.32 19.41
N VAL A 893 4.38 21.37 18.15
CA VAL A 893 5.23 21.67 16.99
C VAL A 893 5.69 23.13 16.97
N THR A 894 4.91 24.05 17.54
CA THR A 894 5.21 25.49 17.53
C THR A 894 6.23 25.94 18.58
N GLN A 895 6.54 25.11 19.59
CA GLN A 895 7.49 25.46 20.65
C GLN A 895 8.93 25.03 20.32
N SER A 896 9.12 24.06 19.41
CA SER A 896 10.43 23.56 18.99
C SER A 896 11.07 24.37 17.84
N ALA A 897 10.54 25.55 17.51
CA ALA A 897 10.99 26.36 16.36
C ALA A 897 12.40 26.98 16.50
N SER A 898 13.19 26.62 17.52
CA SER A 898 14.61 26.98 17.63
C SER A 898 15.54 25.89 17.08
N VAL A 899 15.19 25.23 15.98
CA VAL A 899 16.16 24.40 15.24
C VAL A 899 17.04 25.34 14.40
N THR A 900 18.13 25.83 14.98
CA THR A 900 19.23 26.42 14.19
C THR A 900 19.90 25.30 13.41
N ALA A 901 19.68 25.26 12.09
CA ALA A 901 20.43 24.38 11.20
C ALA A 901 21.93 24.61 11.39
N PHE A 902 22.65 23.56 11.79
CA PHE A 902 24.09 23.57 11.99
C PHE A 902 24.77 24.03 10.69
N SER A 903 25.37 25.22 10.69
CA SER A 903 26.30 25.66 9.64
C SER A 903 27.72 25.61 10.20
N PRO A 904 28.63 24.83 9.62
CA PRO A 904 30.01 24.74 10.09
C PRO A 904 30.78 25.98 9.61
N SER A 905 30.67 27.07 10.38
CA SER A 905 31.67 28.16 10.57
C SER A 905 30.97 29.48 10.89
N ASP A 906 30.99 29.93 12.15
CA ASP A 906 31.36 31.31 12.49
C ASP A 906 31.54 31.52 14.00
N LYS A 907 32.57 32.29 14.37
CA LYS A 907 33.02 32.56 15.74
C LYS A 907 32.33 33.78 16.36
N ARG A 908 31.92 33.66 17.64
CA ARG A 908 31.69 34.70 18.70
C ARG A 908 30.64 35.79 18.36
N GLU A 909 29.67 36.13 19.22
CA GLU A 909 29.77 36.74 20.55
C GLU A 909 28.46 36.55 21.38
N SER A 910 28.61 36.85 22.68
CA SER A 910 27.75 36.74 23.87
C SER A 910 26.37 37.41 23.88
N ASP A 911 25.45 36.89 24.71
CA ASP A 911 24.88 37.65 25.86
C ASP A 911 24.12 36.77 26.87
N PHE A 912 24.09 37.28 28.12
CA PHE A 912 23.81 36.63 29.41
C PHE A 912 22.33 36.37 29.80
N ASP A 913 22.19 35.32 30.62
CA ASP A 913 21.17 34.80 31.57
C ASP A 913 20.23 35.83 32.28
N PRO A 914 18.98 35.49 32.71
CA PRO A 914 18.74 34.66 33.93
C PRO A 914 17.45 33.79 33.91
N ASP A 915 17.50 32.51 34.31
CA ASP A 915 16.81 32.07 35.54
C ASP A 915 17.18 30.64 35.96
N SER A 916 17.76 30.61 37.15
CA SER A 916 18.25 29.46 37.90
C SER A 916 17.14 28.52 38.35
N THR A 917 17.37 27.21 38.23
CA THR A 917 17.14 26.28 39.34
C THR A 917 18.19 25.18 39.31
N ASP A 918 19.44 25.59 39.54
CA ASP A 918 20.45 24.66 40.01
C ASP A 918 20.03 24.06 41.36
N PRO A 919 20.35 22.78 41.60
CA PRO A 919 20.12 22.13 42.88
C PRO A 919 20.87 22.90 43.97
N ILE A 920 20.15 23.19 45.05
CA ILE A 920 20.70 23.83 46.25
C ILE A 920 21.95 23.06 46.68
N ALA A 921 23.10 23.69 46.48
CA ALA A 921 24.33 23.37 47.16
C ALA A 921 24.06 23.38 48.66
N THR A 922 23.90 22.19 49.25
CA THR A 922 24.12 22.03 50.68
C THR A 922 25.60 22.27 50.95
N GLU A 923 25.85 23.22 51.84
CA GLU A 923 27.14 23.69 52.32
C GLU A 923 28.15 22.54 52.56
N HIS A 924 29.28 22.62 51.85
CA HIS A 924 30.56 21.95 52.12
C HIS A 924 30.64 20.42 51.89
N THR A 925 30.54 19.96 50.64
CA THR A 925 31.10 18.65 50.27
C THR A 925 32.63 18.74 50.32
N THR A 926 33.24 18.06 51.29
CA THR A 926 34.68 17.82 51.26
C THR A 926 34.96 16.91 50.07
N LEU A 927 35.74 17.36 49.09
CA LEU A 927 36.21 16.53 47.97
C LEU A 927 37.36 15.59 48.43
N ASP A 928 37.19 14.99 49.61
CA ASP A 928 38.15 14.03 50.18
C ASP A 928 37.92 12.60 49.67
N THR A 929 36.74 12.32 49.09
CA THR A 929 36.37 11.00 48.55
C THR A 929 35.52 11.10 47.28
N THR A 930 35.59 10.08 46.43
CA THR A 930 34.75 9.93 45.22
C THR A 930 33.37 9.33 45.49
N LEU A 931 33.13 8.76 46.68
CA LEU A 931 31.91 8.01 47.00
C LEU A 931 30.59 8.78 46.77
N PRO A 932 30.51 10.11 46.99
CA PRO A 932 29.31 10.88 46.68
C PRO A 932 29.05 11.09 45.18
N PHE A 933 30.09 10.95 44.35
CA PHE A 933 30.11 11.31 42.93
C PHE A 933 30.12 10.09 42.00
N THR A 934 30.74 9.00 42.43
CA THR A 934 30.78 7.75 41.68
C THR A 934 29.42 7.07 41.71
N ARG A 935 28.89 6.74 40.52
CA ARG A 935 27.74 5.84 40.38
C ARG A 935 28.14 4.37 40.43
N ARG A 936 29.44 4.08 40.49
CA ARG A 936 30.01 2.74 40.42
C ARG A 936 30.46 2.30 41.80
N LEU A 937 29.64 1.46 42.43
CA LEU A 937 29.92 0.76 43.70
C LEU A 937 29.65 -0.74 43.53
N PRO A 938 30.35 -1.61 44.27
CA PRO A 938 30.03 -3.03 44.29
C PRO A 938 28.59 -3.25 44.76
N ALA A 939 27.87 -4.19 44.15
CA ALA A 939 26.44 -4.42 44.42
C ALA A 939 26.12 -4.71 45.91
N ALA A 940 27.09 -5.20 46.67
CA ALA A 940 26.96 -5.43 48.11
C ALA A 940 26.96 -4.13 48.95
N VAL A 941 27.24 -2.97 48.35
CA VAL A 941 27.48 -1.70 49.04
C VAL A 941 26.67 -0.56 48.40
N GLU A 942 26.01 0.22 49.25
CA GLU A 942 25.32 1.46 48.89
C GLU A 942 26.01 2.66 49.59
N PHE A 943 25.87 3.86 49.02
CA PHE A 943 26.35 5.08 49.67
C PHE A 943 25.20 5.85 50.34
N HIS A 944 25.29 6.02 51.65
CA HIS A 944 24.28 6.73 52.42
C HIS A 944 24.62 8.23 52.52
N GLN A 945 24.06 9.02 51.59
CA GLN A 945 24.30 10.46 51.43
C GLN A 945 24.20 11.27 52.74
N PRO A 946 23.17 11.13 53.61
CA PRO A 946 23.04 11.97 54.81
C PRO A 946 24.13 11.75 55.87
N SER A 947 24.77 10.58 55.92
CA SER A 947 25.85 10.29 56.87
C SER A 947 27.22 10.14 56.23
N GLN A 948 27.32 10.35 54.90
CA GLN A 948 28.57 10.28 54.16
C GLN A 948 29.35 8.98 54.46
N SER A 949 28.64 7.85 54.44
CA SER A 949 29.13 6.54 54.88
C SER A 949 28.67 5.44 53.94
N LEU A 950 29.46 4.38 53.82
CA LEU A 950 29.07 3.19 53.08
C LEU A 950 28.09 2.34 53.91
N THR A 951 27.17 1.66 53.24
CA THR A 951 26.22 0.73 53.86
C THR A 951 26.22 -0.59 53.12
N CYS A 952 26.25 -1.70 53.85
CA CYS A 952 26.00 -3.00 53.23
C CYS A 952 24.55 -3.08 52.75
N ALA A 953 24.32 -3.32 51.46
CA ALA A 953 23.00 -3.35 50.83
C ALA A 953 22.07 -4.43 51.43
N ALA A 954 22.65 -5.55 51.87
CA ALA A 954 21.88 -6.68 52.41
C ALA A 954 21.37 -6.47 53.85
N CYS A 955 22.15 -5.84 54.71
CA CYS A 955 21.85 -5.74 56.16
C CYS A 955 21.76 -4.30 56.69
N GLY A 956 22.11 -3.30 55.89
CA GLY A 956 22.11 -1.89 56.26
C GLY A 956 23.23 -1.46 57.23
N THR A 957 24.19 -2.34 57.56
CA THR A 957 25.33 -2.00 58.44
C THR A 957 26.15 -0.88 57.81
N ARG A 958 26.48 0.15 58.61
CA ARG A 958 27.24 1.33 58.18
C ARG A 958 28.75 1.15 58.41
N TYR A 959 29.53 1.56 57.43
CA TYR A 959 30.99 1.54 57.39
C TYR A 959 31.54 2.96 57.17
N GLY A 960 32.86 3.12 57.29
CA GLY A 960 33.55 4.38 56.99
C GLY A 960 33.52 4.77 55.50
N ARG A 961 34.39 5.72 55.12
CA ARG A 961 34.49 6.29 53.76
C ARG A 961 35.90 6.24 53.16
N ARG A 962 36.68 5.24 53.58
CA ARG A 962 38.05 4.95 53.11
C ARG A 962 38.06 3.57 52.45
N LEU A 963 39.11 3.25 51.68
CA LEU A 963 39.23 1.96 51.01
C LEU A 963 39.05 0.76 51.97
N SER A 964 39.65 0.79 53.17
CA SER A 964 39.49 -0.28 54.16
C SER A 964 38.03 -0.51 54.58
N ALA A 965 37.27 0.57 54.73
CA ALA A 965 35.85 0.49 55.06
C ALA A 965 34.99 0.01 53.88
N LEU A 966 35.41 0.28 52.64
CA LEU A 966 34.76 -0.28 51.45
C LEU A 966 34.98 -1.79 51.38
N VAL A 967 36.21 -2.25 51.63
CA VAL A 967 36.52 -3.69 51.72
C VAL A 967 35.70 -4.36 52.83
N ASP A 968 35.66 -3.78 54.03
CA ASP A 968 34.84 -4.30 55.13
C ASP A 968 33.33 -4.33 54.78
N ALA A 969 32.85 -3.35 54.00
CA ALA A 969 31.46 -3.29 53.58
C ALA A 969 31.10 -4.40 52.56
N ILE A 970 32.03 -4.72 51.65
CA ILE A 970 31.91 -5.82 50.69
C ILE A 970 31.86 -7.16 51.41
N GLU A 971 32.85 -7.42 52.28
CA GLU A 971 33.02 -8.67 53.05
C GLU A 971 31.91 -8.91 54.09
N CYS A 972 31.03 -7.92 54.31
CA CYS A 972 29.91 -8.03 55.24
C CYS A 972 28.93 -9.15 54.85
N HIS A 973 28.55 -9.22 53.57
CA HIS A 973 27.62 -10.23 53.01
C HIS A 973 27.96 -10.60 51.55
N GLY A 974 29.15 -10.25 51.08
CA GLY A 974 29.73 -10.68 49.81
C GLY A 974 31.13 -11.26 50.04
N ASP A 975 31.81 -11.61 48.95
CA ASP A 975 33.21 -12.04 48.96
C ASP A 975 34.00 -11.05 48.11
N LEU A 976 35.09 -10.47 48.64
CA LEU A 976 35.93 -9.55 47.88
C LEU A 976 36.53 -10.23 46.64
N ALA A 977 36.75 -11.55 46.67
CA ALA A 977 37.25 -12.30 45.53
C ALA A 977 36.26 -12.36 44.35
N ASP A 978 34.96 -12.23 44.63
CA ASP A 978 33.90 -12.20 43.61
C ASP A 978 33.62 -10.78 43.08
N VAL A 979 34.22 -9.76 43.69
CA VAL A 979 34.09 -8.37 43.23
C VAL A 979 35.11 -8.10 42.15
N ASP A 980 34.62 -7.85 40.93
CA ASP A 980 35.44 -7.32 39.85
C ASP A 980 36.10 -6.01 40.29
N ARG A 981 37.43 -5.94 40.20
CA ARG A 981 38.26 -4.75 40.44
C ARG A 981 37.78 -3.55 39.62
N ALA A 982 37.14 -3.80 38.48
CA ALA A 982 36.47 -2.77 37.68
C ALA A 982 35.44 -1.94 38.48
N ASN A 983 34.83 -2.54 39.50
CA ASN A 983 33.73 -1.99 40.28
C ASN A 983 34.14 -1.42 41.65
N VAL A 984 35.44 -1.42 41.97
CA VAL A 984 35.99 -0.73 43.13
C VAL A 984 36.47 0.66 42.67
N PRO A 985 35.79 1.76 43.05
CA PRO A 985 36.22 3.11 42.67
C PRO A 985 37.49 3.52 43.43
N THR A 986 38.22 4.50 42.90
CA THR A 986 39.29 5.18 43.65
C THR A 986 38.69 5.98 44.80
N VAL A 987 38.75 5.48 46.03
CA VAL A 987 37.94 6.01 47.15
C VAL A 987 38.48 7.33 47.66
N ASP A 988 39.79 7.47 47.73
CA ASP A 988 40.47 8.64 48.29
C ASP A 988 40.84 9.67 47.21
N ALA A 989 40.16 10.82 47.20
CA ALA A 989 40.39 11.87 46.20
C ALA A 989 41.42 12.91 46.67
N GLY A 990 41.28 13.37 47.92
CA GLY A 990 42.26 14.23 48.57
C GLY A 990 42.45 15.61 47.93
N VAL A 991 41.40 16.24 47.39
CA VAL A 991 41.50 17.61 46.83
C VAL A 991 41.92 18.59 47.93
N THR A 992 43.09 19.21 47.74
CA THR A 992 43.72 20.07 48.77
C THR A 992 43.09 21.46 48.89
N ARG A 993 42.49 21.97 47.80
CA ARG A 993 41.84 23.28 47.78
C ARG A 993 40.51 23.26 48.52
N SER A 994 40.34 24.24 49.42
CA SER A 994 39.11 24.46 50.15
C SER A 994 37.98 24.92 49.22
N PRO A 995 36.69 24.73 49.60
CA PRO A 995 35.56 25.19 48.79
C PRO A 995 35.64 26.68 48.39
N ALA A 996 36.12 27.55 49.29
CA ALA A 996 36.30 28.98 49.02
C ALA A 996 37.46 29.30 48.05
N GLU A 997 38.40 28.38 47.86
CA GLU A 997 39.47 28.50 46.86
C GLU A 997 39.03 27.96 45.50
N ARG A 998 38.20 26.91 45.48
CA ARG A 998 37.63 26.35 44.24
C ARG A 998 36.65 27.31 43.58
N SER A 999 35.81 27.99 44.35
CA SER A 999 34.84 28.98 43.86
C SER A 999 35.46 30.24 43.20
N LYS A 1000 36.79 30.35 43.14
CA LYS A 1000 37.52 31.43 42.45
C LYS A 1000 37.84 31.09 40.99
N HIS A 1001 37.56 29.86 40.57
CA HIS A 1001 37.76 29.37 39.22
C HIS A 1001 36.40 29.04 38.60
N ASP A 1002 36.33 29.07 37.27
CA ASP A 1002 35.09 28.84 36.52
C ASP A 1002 34.74 27.34 36.35
N TYR A 1003 35.42 26.45 37.09
CA TYR A 1003 35.26 25.00 37.02
C TYR A 1003 34.42 24.45 38.18
N ALA A 1004 33.60 23.44 37.89
CA ALA A 1004 32.77 22.73 38.85
C ALA A 1004 33.58 21.77 39.76
N ASP A 1005 32.99 21.39 40.89
CA ASP A 1005 33.64 20.47 41.86
C ASP A 1005 34.01 19.10 41.24
N ALA A 1006 33.22 18.60 40.27
CA ALA A 1006 33.54 17.38 39.52
C ALA A 1006 34.79 17.53 38.62
N GLN A 1007 35.00 18.72 38.02
CA GLN A 1007 36.21 19.03 37.24
C GLN A 1007 37.44 19.07 38.14
N PHE A 1008 37.36 19.72 39.30
CA PHE A 1008 38.43 19.69 40.31
C PHE A 1008 38.75 18.27 40.79
N LEU A 1009 37.72 17.49 41.07
CA LEU A 1009 37.84 16.10 41.49
C LEU A 1009 38.54 15.28 40.41
N PHE A 1010 38.10 15.36 39.16
CA PHE A 1010 38.69 14.62 38.05
C PHE A 1010 40.18 14.95 37.83
N VAL A 1011 40.53 16.23 37.78
CA VAL A 1011 41.94 16.65 37.61
C VAL A 1011 42.81 16.11 38.76
N GLN A 1012 42.28 16.09 39.99
CA GLN A 1012 42.97 15.49 41.13
C GLN A 1012 43.09 13.97 40.99
N LEU A 1013 42.05 13.26 40.54
CA LEU A 1013 42.11 11.81 40.34
C LEU A 1013 43.15 11.42 39.28
N VAL A 1014 43.20 12.12 38.15
CA VAL A 1014 44.22 11.93 37.10
C VAL A 1014 45.61 12.17 37.67
N TYR A 1015 45.79 13.24 38.45
CA TYR A 1015 47.06 13.53 39.11
C TYR A 1015 47.47 12.42 40.09
N ASN A 1016 46.56 11.92 40.93
CA ASN A 1016 46.84 10.84 41.89
C ASN A 1016 47.18 9.52 41.17
N ALA A 1017 46.48 9.20 40.08
CA ALA A 1017 46.74 8.02 39.26
C ALA A 1017 48.13 8.09 38.60
N HIS A 1018 48.49 9.27 38.08
CA HIS A 1018 49.84 9.56 37.58
C HIS A 1018 50.90 9.37 38.67
N GLN A 1019 50.63 9.81 39.91
CA GLN A 1019 51.53 9.63 41.05
C GLN A 1019 51.53 8.21 41.64
N ARG A 1020 50.79 7.25 41.04
CA ARG A 1020 50.64 5.86 41.53
C ARG A 1020 50.18 5.80 43.00
N ALA A 1021 49.27 6.70 43.39
CA ALA A 1021 48.81 6.83 44.78
C ALA A 1021 47.71 5.82 45.18
N TYR A 1022 47.16 5.09 44.21
CA TYR A 1022 46.08 4.13 44.43
C TYR A 1022 46.59 2.70 44.61
N ASP A 1023 45.83 1.87 45.32
CA ASP A 1023 46.16 0.46 45.48
C ASP A 1023 45.95 -0.27 44.14
N THR A 1024 47.02 -0.83 43.57
CA THR A 1024 46.97 -1.49 42.26
C THR A 1024 46.25 -2.84 42.28
N ARG A 1025 46.09 -3.46 43.46
CA ARG A 1025 45.36 -4.74 43.59
C ARG A 1025 43.86 -4.53 43.55
N TRP A 1026 43.37 -3.39 44.03
CA TRP A 1026 41.94 -3.17 44.27
C TRP A 1026 41.36 -1.94 43.57
N GLU A 1027 42.07 -0.82 43.49
CA GLU A 1027 41.53 0.44 42.94
C GLU A 1027 41.92 0.64 41.47
N TYR A 1028 43.03 1.32 41.20
CA TYR A 1028 43.46 1.74 39.87
C TYR A 1028 44.92 1.37 39.62
N ASP A 1029 45.17 0.77 38.46
CA ASP A 1029 46.50 0.39 38.00
C ASP A 1029 46.80 1.01 36.63
N ILE A 1030 47.74 1.95 36.58
CA ILE A 1030 48.08 2.70 35.36
C ILE A 1030 48.56 1.80 34.21
N VAL A 1031 49.07 0.59 34.50
CA VAL A 1031 49.52 -0.39 33.50
C VAL A 1031 48.35 -1.11 32.83
N TYR A 1032 47.22 -1.28 33.49
CA TYR A 1032 46.11 -2.10 32.98
C TYR A 1032 44.80 -1.32 32.80
N ASP A 1033 44.64 -0.19 33.46
CA ASP A 1033 43.39 0.57 33.48
C ASP A 1033 43.48 1.88 32.68
N GLY A 1034 42.47 2.12 31.87
CA GLY A 1034 42.22 3.41 31.20
C GLY A 1034 41.76 4.50 32.16
N MET A 1035 42.25 5.73 31.96
CA MET A 1035 41.87 6.90 32.77
C MET A 1035 40.44 7.38 32.50
N GLU A 1036 39.73 6.84 31.51
CA GLU A 1036 38.29 7.06 31.32
C GLU A 1036 37.49 6.63 32.57
N ARG A 1037 37.96 5.60 33.29
CA ARG A 1037 37.36 5.16 34.57
C ARG A 1037 37.37 6.27 35.62
N LEU A 1038 38.40 7.12 35.62
CA LEU A 1038 38.51 8.23 36.57
C LEU A 1038 37.49 9.33 36.29
N ARG A 1039 37.07 9.52 35.02
CA ARG A 1039 35.96 10.44 34.66
C ARG A 1039 34.66 9.98 35.30
N ALA A 1040 34.38 8.67 35.19
CA ALA A 1040 33.19 8.06 35.78
C ALA A 1040 33.18 8.16 37.32
N TYR A 1041 34.32 7.97 37.98
CA TYR A 1041 34.42 8.10 39.44
C TYR A 1041 34.26 9.52 39.94
N ALA A 1042 34.66 10.51 39.14
CA ALA A 1042 34.46 11.92 39.44
C ALA A 1042 33.02 12.41 39.18
N GLY A 1043 32.19 11.60 38.50
CA GLY A 1043 30.87 12.04 38.03
C GLY A 1043 30.96 13.19 37.03
N LEU A 1044 32.05 13.26 36.26
CA LEU A 1044 32.34 14.34 35.32
C LEU A 1044 31.54 14.18 34.03
N SER A 1045 30.84 15.21 33.57
CA SER A 1045 30.16 15.18 32.27
C SER A 1045 31.14 15.34 31.10
N ASP A 1046 30.69 14.98 29.90
CA ASP A 1046 31.52 15.10 28.70
C ASP A 1046 31.80 16.56 28.33
N GLU A 1047 30.82 17.46 28.48
CA GLU A 1047 31.00 18.92 28.30
C GLU A 1047 32.11 19.45 29.20
N GLN A 1048 32.05 19.08 30.49
CA GLN A 1048 32.99 19.53 31.50
C GLN A 1048 34.40 18.98 31.25
N PHE A 1049 34.51 17.77 30.71
CA PHE A 1049 35.79 17.21 30.29
C PHE A 1049 36.35 17.93 29.06
N ASP A 1050 35.51 18.17 28.04
CA ASP A 1050 35.91 18.85 26.81
C ASP A 1050 36.43 20.26 27.12
N GLU A 1051 35.79 21.00 28.03
CA GLU A 1051 36.29 22.29 28.55
C GLU A 1051 37.71 22.17 29.11
N LEU A 1052 37.99 21.15 29.95
CA LEU A 1052 39.32 20.94 30.52
C LEU A 1052 40.38 20.64 29.46
N VAL A 1053 40.02 19.99 28.37
CA VAL A 1053 40.94 19.71 27.26
C VAL A 1053 41.17 20.96 26.41
N VAL A 1054 40.09 21.67 26.06
CA VAL A 1054 40.13 22.90 25.25
C VAL A 1054 40.91 24.00 25.97
N ASP A 1055 40.70 24.15 27.28
CA ASP A 1055 41.40 25.12 28.12
C ASP A 1055 42.82 24.68 28.49
N GLY A 1056 43.26 23.52 28.01
CA GLY A 1056 44.63 23.04 28.21
C GLY A 1056 44.95 22.64 29.65
N ILE A 1057 43.94 22.35 30.47
CA ILE A 1057 44.07 21.89 31.86
C ILE A 1057 44.48 20.40 31.91
N VAL A 1058 43.95 19.60 30.99
CA VAL A 1058 44.29 18.18 30.83
C VAL A 1058 44.65 17.92 29.37
N ALA A 1059 45.74 17.20 29.14
CA ALA A 1059 46.15 16.75 27.81
C ALA A 1059 45.90 15.25 27.64
N ILE A 1060 45.52 14.83 26.43
CA ILE A 1060 45.48 13.41 26.07
C ILE A 1060 46.90 12.96 25.75
N ASP A 1061 47.40 12.00 26.51
CA ASP A 1061 48.83 11.68 26.53
C ASP A 1061 49.18 10.43 25.71
N GLY A 1062 48.24 9.50 25.57
CA GLY A 1062 48.34 8.31 24.74
C GLY A 1062 47.01 7.56 24.70
N ARG A 1063 46.75 6.83 23.61
CA ARG A 1063 45.51 6.03 23.43
C ARG A 1063 45.76 4.52 23.37
N HIS A 1064 47.02 4.11 23.35
CA HIS A 1064 47.40 2.71 23.27
C HIS A 1064 48.41 2.36 24.38
N PRO A 1065 48.23 1.26 25.14
CA PRO A 1065 47.19 0.23 25.00
C PRO A 1065 45.78 0.65 25.47
N HIS A 1066 45.68 1.71 26.27
CA HIS A 1066 44.44 2.31 26.77
C HIS A 1066 44.64 3.82 26.93
N THR A 1067 43.57 4.59 27.12
CA THR A 1067 43.68 6.05 27.18
C THR A 1067 44.31 6.51 28.49
N LEU A 1068 45.28 7.41 28.35
CA LEU A 1068 45.93 8.10 29.46
C LEU A 1068 45.78 9.61 29.28
N TYR A 1069 45.47 10.27 30.38
CA TYR A 1069 45.41 11.72 30.48
C TYR A 1069 46.60 12.22 31.31
N THR A 1070 47.15 13.37 30.97
CA THR A 1070 48.19 14.05 31.74
C THR A 1070 47.69 15.40 32.18
N VAL A 1071 47.78 15.68 33.49
CA VAL A 1071 47.48 17.02 34.02
C VAL A 1071 48.60 17.97 33.61
N THR A 1072 48.24 19.02 32.88
CA THR A 1072 49.20 20.02 32.39
C THR A 1072 49.73 20.89 33.54
N PRO A 1073 50.77 21.71 33.32
CA PRO A 1073 51.22 22.66 34.34
C PRO A 1073 50.09 23.57 34.89
N GLU A 1074 49.20 24.03 34.01
CA GLU A 1074 48.04 24.85 34.36
C GLU A 1074 47.02 24.06 35.20
N GLY A 1075 46.78 22.79 34.85
CA GLY A 1075 45.92 21.93 35.67
C GLY A 1075 46.48 21.57 37.04
N ARG A 1076 47.81 21.47 37.18
CA ARG A 1076 48.45 21.29 38.50
C ARG A 1076 48.30 22.54 39.35
N GLU A 1077 48.42 23.73 38.75
CA GLU A 1077 48.12 24.98 39.43
C GLU A 1077 46.66 25.02 39.88
N LEU A 1078 45.72 24.61 39.02
CA LEU A 1078 44.29 24.55 39.31
C LEU A 1078 44.00 23.74 40.59
N ILE A 1079 44.58 22.54 40.74
CA ILE A 1079 44.36 21.71 41.94
C ILE A 1079 45.25 22.07 43.15
N GLY A 1080 46.09 23.10 43.03
CA GLY A 1080 46.99 23.53 44.11
C GLY A 1080 48.20 22.62 44.32
N ALA A 1081 48.53 21.76 43.35
CA ALA A 1081 49.71 20.90 43.34
C ALA A 1081 50.96 21.69 42.87
N ALA A 1082 51.29 22.77 43.58
CA ALA A 1082 52.38 23.67 43.21
C ALA A 1082 53.78 23.02 43.36
N HIS A 1083 54.68 23.35 42.44
CA HIS A 1083 56.10 22.98 42.47
C HIS A 1083 56.75 23.35 43.81
N ARG A 1084 57.20 22.35 44.57
CA ARG A 1084 58.22 22.53 45.61
C ARG A 1084 59.53 21.95 45.10
N GLU A 1085 60.37 22.79 44.50
CA GLU A 1085 61.79 22.47 44.32
C GLU A 1085 62.37 22.05 45.69
N GLY A 1086 62.86 20.82 45.78
CA GLY A 1086 63.57 20.30 46.95
C GLY A 1086 62.81 19.37 47.90
N HIS A 1087 61.60 18.89 47.57
CA HIS A 1087 60.87 17.91 48.42
C HIS A 1087 60.40 16.60 47.74
N ALA A 1088 60.68 16.42 46.44
CA ALA A 1088 60.33 15.21 45.67
C ALA A 1088 61.51 14.63 44.85
N HIS A 1089 62.76 14.95 45.23
CA HIS A 1089 63.94 14.30 44.65
C HIS A 1089 64.44 13.21 45.62
N GLY A 1090 63.97 11.99 45.42
CA GLY A 1090 64.52 10.78 46.02
C GLY A 1090 64.80 9.75 44.92
N ASP A 1091 65.75 8.86 45.17
CA ASP A 1091 65.99 7.70 44.31
C ASP A 1091 64.67 6.94 44.10
N GLY A 1092 64.34 6.56 42.86
CA GLY A 1092 63.09 5.85 42.53
C GLY A 1092 61.88 6.69 42.09
N VAL A 1093 61.95 8.03 42.11
CA VAL A 1093 60.82 8.91 41.71
C VAL A 1093 61.16 9.75 40.46
N GLY A 1094 60.25 9.78 39.48
CA GLY A 1094 60.37 10.51 38.21
C GLY A 1094 60.14 12.02 38.33
N ASP A 1095 60.23 12.74 37.21
CA ASP A 1095 60.13 14.20 37.18
C ASP A 1095 58.67 14.69 37.29
N LEU A 1096 58.45 15.83 37.96
CA LEU A 1096 57.09 16.38 38.16
C LEU A 1096 56.39 16.83 36.85
N SER A 1097 57.14 16.97 35.76
CA SER A 1097 56.63 17.27 34.42
C SER A 1097 56.51 16.03 33.53
N GLU A 1098 56.76 14.85 34.09
CA GLU A 1098 56.59 13.58 33.42
C GLU A 1098 55.12 13.39 32.99
N SER A 1099 54.93 12.61 31.95
CA SER A 1099 53.61 12.32 31.41
C SER A 1099 53.11 10.97 31.87
N SER A 1100 51.79 10.79 31.97
CA SER A 1100 51.18 9.52 32.39
C SER A 1100 51.54 8.34 31.49
N LEU A 1101 51.71 8.57 30.18
CA LEU A 1101 52.18 7.57 29.23
C LEU A 1101 53.62 7.12 29.52
N HIS A 1102 54.53 8.04 29.82
CA HIS A 1102 55.90 7.69 30.18
C HIS A 1102 55.93 6.90 31.51
N VAL A 1103 55.22 7.36 32.54
CA VAL A 1103 55.06 6.63 33.82
C VAL A 1103 54.54 5.20 33.58
N MET A 1104 53.52 5.05 32.72
CA MET A 1104 52.96 3.73 32.39
C MET A 1104 53.99 2.83 31.70
N MET A 1105 54.77 3.35 30.76
CA MET A 1105 55.80 2.58 30.06
C MET A 1105 56.95 2.16 31.01
N VAL A 1106 57.41 3.06 31.88
CA VAL A 1106 58.44 2.78 32.89
C VAL A 1106 57.96 1.70 33.87
N GLU A 1107 56.75 1.85 34.40
CA GLU A 1107 56.16 0.86 35.31
C GLU A 1107 55.94 -0.50 34.64
N THR A 1108 55.53 -0.51 33.37
CA THR A 1108 55.40 -1.73 32.57
C THR A 1108 56.75 -2.44 32.42
N MET A 1109 57.81 -1.71 32.11
CA MET A 1109 59.17 -2.26 32.01
C MET A 1109 59.67 -2.81 33.34
N ARG A 1110 59.48 -2.05 34.43
CA ARG A 1110 59.87 -2.49 35.79
C ARG A 1110 59.26 -3.85 36.11
N ARG A 1111 57.93 -3.98 35.98
CA ARG A 1111 57.21 -5.25 36.23
C ARG A 1111 57.66 -6.37 35.30
N GLY A 1112 57.83 -6.08 34.02
CA GLY A 1112 58.21 -7.08 33.03
C GLY A 1112 59.64 -7.60 33.22
N PHE A 1113 60.57 -6.74 33.62
CA PHE A 1113 61.94 -7.13 33.92
C PHE A 1113 62.07 -7.83 35.27
N GLU A 1114 61.32 -7.40 36.29
CA GLU A 1114 61.28 -8.08 37.59
C GLU A 1114 60.77 -9.53 37.41
N ALA A 1115 59.62 -9.69 36.75
CA ALA A 1115 59.02 -10.99 36.46
C ALA A 1115 59.92 -11.90 35.60
N ARG A 1116 60.71 -11.33 34.69
CA ARG A 1116 61.53 -12.12 33.76
C ARG A 1116 62.93 -12.42 34.26
N PHE A 1117 63.55 -11.51 34.99
CA PHE A 1117 64.98 -11.56 35.30
C PHE A 1117 65.30 -11.67 36.79
N VAL A 1118 64.45 -11.13 37.67
CA VAL A 1118 64.67 -11.20 39.13
C VAL A 1118 63.95 -12.41 39.73
N ASP A 1119 62.72 -12.69 39.28
CA ASP A 1119 61.96 -13.87 39.73
C ASP A 1119 62.52 -15.20 39.17
N ASP A 1120 63.37 -15.14 38.14
CA ASP A 1120 64.09 -16.28 37.56
C ASP A 1120 65.35 -16.58 38.38
N THR A 1121 65.30 -17.60 39.25
CA THR A 1121 66.40 -17.95 40.16
C THR A 1121 67.71 -18.35 39.46
N ASP A 1122 67.68 -18.64 38.15
CA ASP A 1122 68.87 -18.99 37.36
C ASP A 1122 69.52 -17.76 36.68
N HIS A 1123 68.93 -16.57 36.79
CA HIS A 1123 69.44 -15.33 36.23
C HIS A 1123 70.24 -14.52 37.28
N PRO A 1124 71.36 -13.86 36.93
CA PRO A 1124 72.20 -13.13 37.89
C PRO A 1124 71.61 -11.81 38.44
N ALA A 1125 70.40 -11.42 38.02
CA ALA A 1125 69.79 -10.17 38.44
C ALA A 1125 69.24 -10.26 39.86
N ALA A 1126 69.47 -9.22 40.66
CA ALA A 1126 69.06 -9.15 42.06
C ALA A 1126 67.90 -8.17 42.30
N SER A 1127 67.82 -7.07 41.55
CA SER A 1127 66.72 -6.09 41.67
C SER A 1127 66.47 -5.31 40.38
N VAL A 1128 65.30 -4.67 40.30
CA VAL A 1128 64.95 -3.71 39.24
C VAL A 1128 64.62 -2.37 39.88
N GLU A 1129 65.34 -1.32 39.47
CA GLU A 1129 65.19 0.04 39.96
C GLU A 1129 64.71 0.97 38.83
N THR A 1130 63.78 1.88 39.13
CA THR A 1130 63.30 2.90 38.17
C THR A 1130 63.96 4.25 38.43
N TYR A 1131 64.21 5.02 37.38
CA TYR A 1131 64.88 6.33 37.46
C TYR A 1131 66.23 6.25 38.19
N TYR A 1132 67.04 5.24 37.83
CA TYR A 1132 68.30 4.88 38.49
C TYR A 1132 69.41 5.90 38.18
N PRO A 1133 70.09 6.48 39.19
CA PRO A 1133 71.09 7.52 38.96
C PRO A 1133 72.40 6.99 38.38
N VAL A 1134 72.96 7.69 37.40
CA VAL A 1134 74.26 7.43 36.76
C VAL A 1134 75.04 8.75 36.60
N GLU A 1135 76.34 8.69 36.25
CA GLU A 1135 77.20 9.89 36.22
C GLU A 1135 76.64 11.02 35.33
N ASP A 1136 76.06 10.68 34.18
CA ASP A 1136 75.53 11.62 33.18
C ASP A 1136 73.99 11.67 33.12
N GLY A 1137 73.28 11.34 34.22
CA GLY A 1137 71.83 11.49 34.32
C GLY A 1137 71.13 10.37 35.09
N ARG A 1138 69.98 9.93 34.60
CA ARG A 1138 69.19 8.82 35.16
C ARG A 1138 68.71 7.90 34.04
N LEU A 1139 68.72 6.59 34.30
CA LEU A 1139 68.12 5.56 33.44
C LEU A 1139 66.66 5.37 33.84
N ASP A 1140 65.75 5.23 32.88
CA ASP A 1140 64.33 5.02 33.20
C ASP A 1140 64.11 3.72 33.99
N VAL A 1141 64.76 2.63 33.57
CA VAL A 1141 64.75 1.34 34.28
C VAL A 1141 66.12 0.67 34.20
N ALA A 1142 66.67 0.27 35.35
CA ALA A 1142 67.91 -0.49 35.45
C ALA A 1142 67.68 -1.82 36.21
N VAL A 1143 68.18 -2.91 35.65
CA VAL A 1143 68.25 -4.23 36.29
C VAL A 1143 69.67 -4.40 36.82
N LEU A 1144 69.78 -4.63 38.12
CA LEU A 1144 71.05 -4.70 38.83
C LEU A 1144 71.38 -6.14 39.19
N ASP A 1145 72.66 -6.51 39.15
CA ASP A 1145 73.14 -7.76 39.72
C ASP A 1145 73.37 -7.66 41.24
N ALA A 1146 73.92 -8.72 41.85
CA ALA A 1146 74.19 -8.77 43.28
C ALA A 1146 75.29 -7.79 43.74
N ASP A 1147 76.16 -7.32 42.83
CA ASP A 1147 77.23 -6.37 43.11
C ASP A 1147 76.76 -4.90 42.89
N GLY A 1148 75.57 -4.71 42.30
CA GLY A 1148 74.97 -3.41 42.03
C GLY A 1148 75.32 -2.84 40.65
N ASP A 1149 75.91 -3.67 39.77
CA ASP A 1149 76.24 -3.29 38.40
C ASP A 1149 75.00 -3.43 37.48
N VAL A 1150 74.87 -2.53 36.50
CA VAL A 1150 73.73 -2.51 35.57
C VAL A 1150 73.91 -3.58 34.50
N VAL A 1151 73.15 -4.67 34.58
CA VAL A 1151 73.20 -5.78 33.61
C VAL A 1151 72.20 -5.61 32.47
N ILE A 1152 71.03 -4.99 32.72
CA ILE A 1152 70.04 -4.69 31.68
C ILE A 1152 69.50 -3.29 31.94
N THR A 1153 69.26 -2.52 30.88
CA THR A 1153 68.64 -1.18 30.97
C THR A 1153 67.47 -1.05 30.00
N GLY A 1154 66.49 -0.24 30.34
CA GLY A 1154 65.34 0.08 29.52
C GLY A 1154 65.05 1.57 29.49
N GLU A 1155 64.78 2.13 28.31
CA GLU A 1155 64.37 3.54 28.10
C GLU A 1155 62.97 3.60 27.47
N ALA A 1156 62.12 4.48 28.00
CA ALA A 1156 60.73 4.69 27.59
C ALA A 1156 60.61 5.95 26.72
N GLU A 1157 60.69 5.79 25.39
CA GLU A 1157 60.76 6.95 24.50
C GLU A 1157 59.38 7.38 23.99
N ARG A 1158 59.15 8.69 24.00
CA ARG A 1158 57.96 9.34 23.42
C ARG A 1158 58.37 10.21 22.23
N SER A 1159 57.52 10.27 21.20
CA SER A 1159 57.72 11.26 20.13
C SER A 1159 57.47 12.67 20.68
N ASN A 1160 58.54 13.43 20.86
CA ASN A 1160 58.51 14.84 21.25
C ASN A 1160 59.38 15.68 20.29
N HIS A 1161 59.28 17.00 20.38
CA HIS A 1161 59.96 17.92 19.45
C HIS A 1161 61.51 17.92 19.57
N ASP A 1162 62.11 17.20 20.53
CA ASP A 1162 63.57 17.15 20.79
C ASP A 1162 64.19 15.76 20.54
N THR A 1163 63.47 14.85 19.88
CA THR A 1163 63.88 13.47 19.58
C THR A 1163 65.28 13.39 18.93
N LEU A 1164 65.70 14.38 18.12
CA LEU A 1164 67.01 14.38 17.44
C LEU A 1164 68.21 14.65 18.36
N ARG A 1165 67.99 15.07 19.61
CA ARG A 1165 69.05 15.31 20.61
C ARG A 1165 68.90 14.46 21.87
N ALA A 1166 67.67 14.26 22.35
CA ALA A 1166 67.38 13.45 23.54
C ALA A 1166 67.78 11.98 23.32
N VAL A 1167 67.23 11.35 22.27
CA VAL A 1167 67.47 9.93 21.94
C VAL A 1167 68.96 9.57 21.84
N PRO A 1168 69.84 10.32 21.14
CA PRO A 1168 71.27 10.02 21.14
C PRO A 1168 71.94 10.16 22.52
N ALA A 1169 71.48 11.08 23.37
CA ALA A 1169 72.03 11.24 24.72
C ALA A 1169 71.62 10.08 25.63
N ASP A 1170 70.36 9.64 25.55
CA ASP A 1170 69.86 8.49 26.31
C ASP A 1170 70.53 7.18 25.85
N TYR A 1171 70.80 7.03 24.55
CA TYR A 1171 71.65 5.95 24.04
C TYR A 1171 73.05 5.97 24.67
N ASP A 1172 73.74 7.12 24.66
CA ASP A 1172 75.12 7.23 25.17
C ASP A 1172 75.17 6.95 26.68
N LYS A 1173 74.13 7.39 27.42
CA LYS A 1173 73.92 7.13 28.84
C LYS A 1173 73.76 5.63 29.15
N MET A 1174 72.92 4.94 28.39
CA MET A 1174 72.76 3.48 28.51
C MET A 1174 74.05 2.75 28.15
N ALA A 1175 74.72 3.15 27.07
CA ALA A 1175 75.96 2.51 26.61
C ALA A 1175 77.12 2.63 27.62
N ALA A 1176 77.21 3.75 28.35
CA ALA A 1176 78.24 3.98 29.36
C ALA A 1176 78.19 3.02 30.55
N CYS A 1177 77.03 2.40 30.78
CA CYS A 1177 76.84 1.40 31.84
C CYS A 1177 77.32 -0.01 31.45
N GLU A 1178 77.73 -0.20 30.19
CA GLU A 1178 78.13 -1.49 29.62
C GLU A 1178 77.12 -2.65 29.87
N PRO A 1179 75.80 -2.45 29.62
CA PRO A 1179 74.80 -3.47 29.90
C PRO A 1179 74.89 -4.66 28.94
N ASP A 1180 74.50 -5.86 29.40
CA ASP A 1180 74.34 -7.04 28.54
C ASP A 1180 73.24 -6.79 27.49
N ARG A 1181 72.19 -6.05 27.85
CA ARG A 1181 71.10 -5.65 26.96
C ARG A 1181 70.52 -4.27 27.28
N ALA A 1182 70.23 -3.52 26.22
CA ALA A 1182 69.52 -2.25 26.28
C ALA A 1182 68.20 -2.31 25.47
N TYR A 1183 67.08 -2.03 26.13
CA TYR A 1183 65.74 -2.08 25.55
C TYR A 1183 65.15 -0.68 25.37
N TRP A 1184 64.58 -0.41 24.21
CA TRP A 1184 63.79 0.79 23.95
C TRP A 1184 62.30 0.41 23.88
N VAL A 1185 61.45 1.09 24.62
CA VAL A 1185 59.99 0.89 24.58
C VAL A 1185 59.31 2.18 24.12
N VAL A 1186 58.44 2.06 23.13
CA VAL A 1186 57.74 3.18 22.48
C VAL A 1186 56.23 2.94 22.42
N GLU A 1187 55.43 3.99 22.27
CA GLU A 1187 53.97 3.87 22.15
C GLU A 1187 53.55 3.02 20.94
N GLY A 1188 54.09 3.36 19.76
CA GLY A 1188 53.69 2.77 18.50
C GLY A 1188 54.85 2.46 17.56
N ARG A 1189 54.50 1.93 16.39
CA ARG A 1189 55.49 1.51 15.38
C ARG A 1189 56.22 2.71 14.77
N SER A 1190 55.49 3.78 14.50
CA SER A 1190 56.02 4.98 13.85
C SER A 1190 57.09 5.63 14.71
N GLU A 1191 56.83 5.76 16.00
CA GLU A 1191 57.70 6.34 17.03
C GLU A 1191 58.99 5.53 17.13
N GLY A 1192 58.91 4.19 17.14
CA GLY A 1192 60.12 3.36 17.17
C GLY A 1192 61.02 3.53 15.93
N HIS A 1193 60.44 3.78 14.76
CA HIS A 1193 61.23 4.12 13.57
C HIS A 1193 61.76 5.56 13.61
N GLU A 1194 61.12 6.49 14.32
CA GLU A 1194 61.69 7.81 14.62
C GLU A 1194 62.93 7.71 15.51
N VAL A 1195 62.89 6.90 16.57
CA VAL A 1195 64.06 6.62 17.44
C VAL A 1195 65.23 6.07 16.62
N ILE A 1196 64.99 5.06 15.78
CA ILE A 1196 66.03 4.49 14.90
C ILE A 1196 66.58 5.55 13.94
N ARG A 1197 65.72 6.39 13.36
CA ARG A 1197 66.15 7.49 12.47
C ARG A 1197 66.98 8.53 13.22
N ALA A 1198 66.60 8.89 14.44
CA ALA A 1198 67.32 9.83 15.27
C ALA A 1198 68.71 9.30 15.65
N LEU A 1199 68.84 8.00 15.95
CA LEU A 1199 70.14 7.37 16.23
C LEU A 1199 71.01 7.22 14.97
N HIS A 1200 70.39 6.98 13.81
CA HIS A 1200 71.11 6.89 12.53
C HIS A 1200 71.56 8.27 12.03
N ASN A 1201 70.76 9.32 12.24
CA ASN A 1201 71.03 10.67 11.76
C ASN A 1201 70.77 11.70 12.88
N PRO A 1202 71.62 11.72 13.92
CA PRO A 1202 71.41 12.57 15.08
C PRO A 1202 71.57 14.05 14.71
N GLY A 1203 70.86 14.93 15.43
CA GLY A 1203 70.93 16.37 15.20
C GLY A 1203 72.35 16.95 15.38
N ASN A 1204 73.17 16.32 16.22
CA ASN A 1204 74.61 16.57 16.42
C ASN A 1204 75.34 15.25 16.77
N GLY A 1205 76.56 15.03 16.28
CA GLY A 1205 77.41 13.87 16.62
C GLY A 1205 77.46 12.76 15.56
N ASN A 1206 78.06 11.60 15.90
CA ASN A 1206 78.18 10.46 14.99
C ASN A 1206 76.93 9.57 15.04
N PRO A 1207 76.55 8.86 13.96
CA PRO A 1207 75.50 7.83 14.00
C PRO A 1207 75.80 6.75 15.05
N ARG A 1208 74.79 6.37 15.85
CA ARG A 1208 74.85 5.28 16.85
C ARG A 1208 74.43 3.93 16.27
N VAL A 1209 73.64 3.95 15.20
CA VAL A 1209 73.23 2.75 14.45
C VAL A 1209 73.54 2.91 12.96
N GLY A 1210 73.99 1.83 12.32
CA GLY A 1210 74.48 1.89 10.92
C GLY A 1210 73.42 1.74 9.82
N ARG A 1211 72.15 1.55 10.16
CA ARG A 1211 71.05 1.34 9.19
C ARG A 1211 69.70 1.78 9.73
N THR A 1212 68.82 2.19 8.82
CA THR A 1212 67.39 2.44 9.07
C THR A 1212 66.54 1.40 8.33
N TYR A 1213 65.24 1.36 8.66
CA TYR A 1213 64.25 0.49 8.04
C TYR A 1213 63.05 1.31 7.56
N SER A 1214 62.22 0.76 6.68
CA SER A 1214 60.94 1.39 6.35
C SER A 1214 60.01 1.34 7.55
N GLU A 1215 59.15 2.35 7.71
CA GLU A 1215 58.17 2.44 8.81
C GLU A 1215 57.22 1.22 8.87
N SER A 1216 57.02 0.54 7.74
CA SER A 1216 56.24 -0.70 7.64
C SER A 1216 56.93 -1.94 8.23
N TYR A 1217 58.24 -1.89 8.50
CA TYR A 1217 58.99 -3.02 9.03
C TYR A 1217 58.65 -3.24 10.52
N ALA A 1218 58.41 -4.48 10.93
CA ALA A 1218 58.02 -4.78 12.30
C ALA A 1218 59.19 -4.57 13.28
N LEU A 1219 59.01 -3.73 14.30
CA LEU A 1219 60.03 -3.43 15.32
C LEU A 1219 60.54 -4.69 16.05
N THR A 1220 59.67 -5.69 16.26
CA THR A 1220 60.02 -6.97 16.90
C THR A 1220 61.07 -7.79 16.13
N ARG A 1221 61.31 -7.47 14.85
CA ARG A 1221 62.34 -8.11 14.01
C ARG A 1221 63.64 -7.30 13.96
N ILE A 1222 63.68 -6.13 14.58
CA ILE A 1222 64.84 -5.25 14.60
C ILE A 1222 65.64 -5.53 15.87
N ALA A 1223 66.91 -5.85 15.68
CA ALA A 1223 67.90 -5.95 16.74
C ALA A 1223 69.21 -5.32 16.25
N PHE A 1224 69.90 -4.66 17.17
CA PHE A 1224 71.23 -4.12 16.98
C PHE A 1224 72.18 -4.78 18.00
N ASP A 1225 73.44 -4.86 17.63
CA ASP A 1225 74.52 -5.38 18.49
C ASP A 1225 75.39 -4.20 18.92
N GLU A 1226 74.73 -3.21 19.53
CA GLU A 1226 75.33 -1.94 19.91
C GLU A 1226 75.09 -1.72 21.42
N PRO A 1227 76.06 -1.19 22.19
CA PRO A 1227 76.00 -1.17 23.66
C PRO A 1227 74.76 -0.48 24.26
N GLY A 1228 74.25 0.57 23.61
CA GLY A 1228 73.05 1.31 24.05
C GLY A 1228 71.76 0.91 23.32
N PHE A 1229 71.78 -0.11 22.47
CA PHE A 1229 70.61 -0.54 21.69
C PHE A 1229 70.69 -2.02 21.32
N SER A 1230 69.96 -2.86 22.05
CA SER A 1230 69.75 -4.27 21.69
C SER A 1230 68.42 -4.50 20.98
N ASN A 1231 67.33 -3.95 21.51
CA ASN A 1231 65.98 -4.16 20.99
C ASN A 1231 65.11 -2.92 21.12
N ILE A 1232 64.12 -2.78 20.23
CA ILE A 1232 63.06 -1.77 20.32
C ILE A 1232 61.69 -2.45 20.16
N LEU A 1233 60.75 -2.13 21.05
CA LEU A 1233 59.44 -2.77 21.12
C LEU A 1233 58.36 -1.71 21.29
N THR A 1234 57.19 -1.91 20.66
CA THR A 1234 56.00 -1.17 21.06
C THR A 1234 55.56 -1.62 22.45
N ILE A 1235 54.91 -0.74 23.22
CA ILE A 1235 54.44 -1.06 24.57
C ILE A 1235 53.56 -2.33 24.59
N GLY A 1236 52.66 -2.50 23.61
CA GLY A 1236 51.87 -3.73 23.47
C GLY A 1236 52.71 -4.97 23.16
N SER A 1237 53.78 -4.84 22.36
CA SER A 1237 54.69 -5.97 22.07
C SER A 1237 55.55 -6.32 23.30
N PHE A 1238 55.92 -5.32 24.11
CA PHE A 1238 56.64 -5.53 25.36
C PHE A 1238 55.76 -6.26 26.37
N ARG A 1239 54.54 -5.78 26.61
CA ARG A 1239 53.56 -6.41 27.51
C ARG A 1239 53.31 -7.88 27.15
N ASN A 1240 53.00 -8.17 25.89
CA ASN A 1240 52.82 -9.53 25.40
C ASN A 1240 54.04 -10.44 25.63
N ARG A 1241 55.25 -9.88 25.61
CA ARG A 1241 56.49 -10.65 25.73
C ARG A 1241 56.93 -10.88 27.18
N PHE A 1242 56.68 -9.92 28.06
CA PHE A 1242 57.27 -9.88 29.41
C PHE A 1242 56.24 -9.94 30.55
N LEU A 1243 54.97 -9.65 30.29
CA LEU A 1243 53.91 -9.63 31.32
C LEU A 1243 52.79 -10.62 31.01
N ASP A 1244 52.20 -10.54 29.82
CA ASP A 1244 51.00 -11.31 29.47
C ASP A 1244 51.34 -12.71 28.91
N GLY A 1245 52.62 -13.02 28.76
CA GLY A 1245 53.15 -14.23 28.13
C GLY A 1245 53.85 -15.17 29.09
N LEU A 1246 53.14 -15.73 30.08
CA LEU A 1246 53.56 -16.91 30.85
C LEU A 1246 52.35 -17.68 31.43
N GLU A 1247 51.33 -17.95 30.61
CA GLU A 1247 50.45 -19.11 30.78
C GLU A 1247 50.15 -19.72 29.39
N TRP A 1248 50.20 -21.05 29.31
CA TRP A 1248 49.64 -21.84 28.21
C TRP A 1248 48.21 -22.23 28.57
#